data_AF-A0A7S4Q2I2-F1
#
_entry.id   AF-A0A7S4Q2I2-F1
#
_cell.length_a   1.000
_cell.length_b   1.000
_cell.length_c   1.000
_cell.angle_alpha   90.00
_cell.angle_beta   90.00
_cell.angle_gamma   90.00
#
_symmetry.space_group_name_H-M   'P 1'
#
loop_
_entity.id
_entity.type
_entity.pdbx_description
1 polymer ?
#
loop_
_entity_poly.entity_id
_entity_poly.type
_entity_poly.pdbx_seq_one_letter_code
_entity_poly.pdbx_strand_id
1 'polypeptide(L)'
;ALALTRGLRKGRLGASPWPTRGAMAKPPGAGGPPLRRLLVRIALVLVAPIGALFWNVAAGPLGFVAGSAVLWSALEAGIFYKVRAVSLCKNIPFIFRLLCGLGLDVQVVWLTGAADMSSAVQPEYGSLMDNISGVLADASADVQVPLPKHIATLSIVLPCANEGEFVGKTIRSVFEATPSDQLKEIIIIDDASVPPVAQLVSQEELDAHRTRVIRHNRQEGLIRSKKDGGDAAKGDAVVFLDCHVKPMDGWTGPILKNLRENPRRIVVPSITALNPDTWQEISPYGGGTKMCLTWDADFFWCNEYPGPFVPIMSGGLLAMTKFWWVSIGGYDSEMRAWGGENLDQSLRTWLCGGEIRVAEGSRVAHMWRDPANPKTMLRYSIPTNDVRRNRLRAAVAWFDGWADKVRTFPQFEDFKEGGPLQIGSLENMEYYRKKLKCKGFASYLERFKDFYLDTGRLPDSVYNLRERKTGLCLSHEFANGKSKGFILSPCSQGSELQRFHEANSGSRGRCCSGVKAWDFDACLTAWAANSDLTTSGCDYFGRSTGQHFKLSDRGNLEWNGRSGCLAPKSAPEAGQMRVGRFSSAACPSRVEPLGGQQLRIVSRGLCLTAPEPGEAMSFETCGDAGNKAQVWTSSSSRRANRLQLKSNAGLCIENVAGVPALRKCEEESGHQQLFLANLTGRVLLEGDAAPLHLCAEAPPVEAVRLAECATEGQRAKFGQGFSKLDVKADGTSLLQDEELGTCLKPQKQGGQTVLVSAECPSNQHDPEWRWHHDPVGGQLRNAALDMCVDANDFHTLIIYPCYAPGQNLKQRYLLRSNGWLEMPRSWADNGRLRYPAQCLDSQPIAPLGLTVEDCREAQKSGVSWERAWPEVPLETQLWRKAVAKNSFLNRYQ
;
A
#
# COMPACT_ATOMS: atom_id res chain seq x y z
N ALA A 1 11.16 -16.95 -63.92
CA ALA A 1 10.75 -18.38 -63.96
C ALA A 1 9.58 -18.54 -63.00
N LEU A 2 8.33 -18.43 -63.48
CA LEU A 2 7.44 -19.53 -63.95
C LEU A 2 7.12 -20.49 -62.80
N ALA A 3 5.88 -20.80 -62.41
CA ALA A 3 4.54 -20.67 -63.02
C ALA A 3 3.50 -20.79 -61.88
N LEU A 4 2.44 -19.96 -61.77
CA LEU A 4 1.12 -20.05 -62.46
C LEU A 4 0.36 -21.36 -62.17
N THR A 5 -0.87 -21.32 -61.66
CA THR A 5 -2.09 -21.01 -62.44
C THR A 5 -3.31 -20.77 -61.53
N ARG A 6 -4.00 -19.62 -61.67
CA ARG A 6 -5.33 -19.36 -62.31
C ARG A 6 -6.55 -19.75 -61.43
N GLY A 7 -7.59 -18.93 -61.28
CA GLY A 7 -7.88 -17.66 -61.93
C GLY A 7 -9.24 -17.03 -61.55
N LEU A 8 -9.27 -15.71 -61.73
CA LEU A 8 -10.33 -14.86 -62.32
C LEU A 8 -11.53 -14.46 -61.42
N ARG A 9 -11.59 -13.18 -60.99
CA ARG A 9 -12.23 -11.98 -61.63
C ARG A 9 -13.76 -11.98 -61.43
N LYS A 10 -14.49 -10.89 -61.16
CA LYS A 10 -14.26 -9.42 -61.21
C LYS A 10 -15.49 -8.71 -60.59
N GLY A 11 -15.29 -7.49 -60.09
CA GLY A 11 -16.21 -6.32 -60.16
C GLY A 11 -17.29 -6.25 -59.08
N ARG A 12 -17.35 -5.24 -58.19
CA ARG A 12 -17.40 -3.75 -58.29
C ARG A 12 -18.84 -3.22 -58.13
N LEU A 13 -18.99 -2.32 -57.13
CA LEU A 13 -19.90 -1.15 -57.04
C LEU A 13 -21.41 -1.48 -57.02
N GLY A 14 -22.26 -0.89 -56.19
CA GLY A 14 -22.20 0.24 -55.28
C GLY A 14 -23.65 0.64 -54.91
N ALA A 15 -23.78 1.53 -53.93
CA ALA A 15 -24.92 2.42 -53.69
C ALA A 15 -26.29 1.85 -53.22
N SER A 16 -26.59 2.17 -51.95
CA SER A 16 -27.85 2.73 -51.39
C SER A 16 -28.68 3.55 -52.43
N PRO A 17 -30.04 3.73 -52.32
CA PRO A 17 -30.80 4.02 -51.09
C PRO A 17 -32.27 3.53 -50.97
N TRP A 18 -32.83 3.78 -49.78
CA TRP A 18 -34.26 3.84 -49.34
C TRP A 18 -35.22 4.53 -50.36
N PRO A 19 -36.59 4.50 -50.26
CA PRO A 19 -37.48 4.44 -49.06
C PRO A 19 -38.80 3.62 -49.23
N THR A 20 -39.68 3.38 -48.23
CA THR A 20 -40.82 4.25 -47.84
C THR A 20 -41.79 3.58 -46.84
N ARG A 21 -42.27 4.42 -45.89
CA ARG A 21 -43.59 4.54 -45.19
C ARG A 21 -44.58 3.36 -45.08
N GLY A 22 -45.17 3.22 -43.88
CA GLY A 22 -46.49 2.62 -43.64
C GLY A 22 -46.81 2.50 -42.14
N ALA A 23 -47.97 3.00 -41.71
CA ALA A 23 -48.29 3.37 -40.33
C ALA A 23 -49.17 2.36 -39.55
N MET A 24 -49.22 2.60 -38.22
CA MET A 24 -50.38 2.51 -37.31
C MET A 24 -50.75 1.22 -36.53
N ALA A 25 -50.94 1.49 -35.22
CA ALA A 25 -52.01 1.04 -34.31
C ALA A 25 -51.84 -0.19 -33.40
N LYS A 26 -51.78 0.11 -32.08
CA LYS A 26 -52.22 -0.69 -30.91
C LYS A 26 -53.76 -0.73 -30.86
N PRO A 27 -54.46 -1.66 -30.15
CA PRO A 27 -54.59 -1.61 -28.67
C PRO A 27 -54.90 -3.01 -28.00
N PRO A 28 -55.58 -3.16 -26.82
CA PRO A 28 -55.00 -3.81 -25.62
C PRO A 28 -55.85 -4.95 -24.99
N GLY A 29 -55.39 -5.53 -23.87
CA GLY A 29 -56.31 -5.93 -22.78
C GLY A 29 -56.41 -7.43 -22.39
N ALA A 30 -55.93 -7.68 -21.17
CA ALA A 30 -56.53 -8.48 -20.08
C ALA A 30 -56.78 -10.00 -20.22
N GLY A 31 -56.39 -10.73 -19.16
CA GLY A 31 -57.00 -12.02 -18.81
C GLY A 31 -56.05 -13.05 -18.18
N GLY A 32 -55.69 -12.89 -16.90
CA GLY A 32 -55.07 -13.96 -16.11
C GLY A 32 -56.12 -14.80 -15.35
N PRO A 33 -56.01 -16.13 -15.27
CA PRO A 33 -56.81 -17.00 -14.38
C PRO A 33 -55.92 -17.65 -13.27
N PRO A 34 -56.49 -18.31 -12.22
CA PRO A 34 -56.34 -17.87 -10.84
C PRO A 34 -55.41 -18.72 -9.96
N LEU A 35 -54.82 -18.04 -8.97
CA LEU A 35 -53.82 -18.47 -7.97
C LEU A 35 -54.11 -19.80 -7.23
N ARG A 36 -55.38 -20.23 -7.15
CA ARG A 36 -55.78 -21.45 -6.41
C ARG A 36 -55.33 -22.76 -7.04
N ARG A 37 -55.21 -22.85 -8.38
CA ARG A 37 -54.69 -24.08 -9.05
C ARG A 37 -53.15 -24.17 -9.00
N LEU A 38 -52.47 -23.03 -8.83
CA LEU A 38 -51.01 -22.96 -8.69
C LEU A 38 -50.57 -23.38 -7.28
N LEU A 39 -51.31 -22.96 -6.24
CA LEU A 39 -50.99 -23.31 -4.85
C LEU A 39 -51.15 -24.81 -4.55
N VAL A 40 -52.15 -25.48 -5.13
CA VAL A 40 -52.33 -26.95 -4.97
C VAL A 40 -51.20 -27.73 -5.65
N ARG A 41 -50.67 -27.23 -6.78
CA ARG A 41 -49.55 -27.86 -7.49
C ARG A 41 -48.21 -27.61 -6.80
N ILE A 42 -48.01 -26.42 -6.21
CA ILE A 42 -46.83 -26.13 -5.39
C ILE A 42 -46.84 -26.98 -4.11
N ALA A 43 -48.01 -27.18 -3.48
CA ALA A 43 -48.14 -28.05 -2.31
C ALA A 43 -47.79 -29.51 -2.63
N LEU A 44 -48.26 -30.04 -3.78
CA LEU A 44 -47.91 -31.40 -4.20
C LEU A 44 -46.41 -31.58 -4.55
N VAL A 45 -45.76 -30.53 -5.05
CA VAL A 45 -44.32 -30.53 -5.35
C VAL A 45 -43.46 -30.40 -4.09
N LEU A 46 -43.97 -29.81 -3.00
CA LEU A 46 -43.24 -29.61 -1.75
C LEU A 46 -43.48 -30.67 -0.67
N VAL A 47 -44.56 -31.46 -0.76
CA VAL A 47 -44.84 -32.53 0.23
C VAL A 47 -43.98 -33.79 -0.02
N ALA A 48 -43.66 -34.11 -1.28
CA ALA A 48 -42.82 -35.27 -1.61
C ALA A 48 -41.35 -35.16 -1.14
N PRO A 49 -40.67 -33.99 -1.21
CA PRO A 49 -39.31 -33.84 -0.70
C PRO A 49 -39.24 -33.80 0.83
N ILE A 50 -40.27 -33.28 1.50
CA ILE A 50 -40.31 -33.22 2.97
C ILE A 50 -40.57 -34.62 3.55
N GLY A 51 -41.41 -35.44 2.91
CA GLY A 51 -41.59 -36.85 3.28
C GLY A 51 -40.32 -37.69 3.14
N ALA A 52 -39.47 -37.39 2.15
CA ALA A 52 -38.19 -38.06 1.94
C ALA A 52 -37.06 -37.59 2.89
N LEU A 53 -37.20 -36.42 3.52
CA LEU A 53 -36.24 -35.89 4.49
C LEU A 53 -36.46 -36.40 5.92
N PHE A 54 -37.66 -36.90 6.23
CA PHE A 54 -38.01 -37.42 7.56
C PHE A 54 -37.95 -38.96 7.68
N TRP A 55 -37.69 -39.69 6.59
CA TRP A 55 -37.42 -41.14 6.61
C TRP A 55 -35.98 -41.43 6.18
N ASN A 56 -35.14 -41.79 7.14
CA ASN A 56 -33.71 -42.07 6.99
C ASN A 56 -33.40 -43.20 5.99
N VAL A 57 -32.61 -42.83 4.96
CA VAL A 57 -31.58 -43.59 4.21
C VAL A 57 -32.02 -44.75 3.28
N ALA A 58 -31.74 -44.61 1.97
CA ALA A 58 -31.07 -45.62 1.10
C ALA A 58 -31.21 -45.31 -0.42
N ALA A 59 -30.46 -44.37 -0.96
CA ALA A 59 -30.09 -44.38 -2.38
C ALA A 59 -28.80 -43.57 -2.55
N GLY A 60 -27.72 -44.22 -2.98
CA GLY A 60 -26.43 -43.60 -3.21
C GLY A 60 -26.44 -42.59 -4.38
N PRO A 61 -25.28 -42.31 -5.01
CA PRO A 61 -25.10 -41.29 -6.06
C PRO A 61 -26.17 -41.32 -7.17
N LEU A 62 -26.68 -42.52 -7.49
CA LEU A 62 -27.78 -42.75 -8.44
C LEU A 62 -29.10 -42.05 -8.09
N GLY A 63 -29.46 -41.94 -6.81
CA GLY A 63 -30.68 -41.25 -6.37
C GLY A 63 -30.60 -39.74 -6.60
N PHE A 64 -29.41 -39.16 -6.40
CA PHE A 64 -29.16 -37.75 -6.68
C PHE A 64 -29.18 -37.45 -8.18
N VAL A 65 -28.61 -38.33 -9.00
CA VAL A 65 -28.62 -38.22 -10.47
C VAL A 65 -30.04 -38.36 -11.04
N ALA A 66 -30.83 -39.32 -10.56
CA ALA A 66 -32.22 -39.49 -10.99
C ALA A 66 -33.10 -38.30 -10.58
N GLY A 67 -32.93 -37.79 -9.35
CA GLY A 67 -33.67 -36.62 -8.86
C GLY A 67 -33.34 -35.35 -9.63
N SER A 68 -32.07 -35.14 -9.98
CA SER A 68 -31.63 -33.98 -10.76
C SER A 68 -32.05 -34.09 -12.23
N ALA A 69 -32.02 -35.28 -12.84
CA ALA A 69 -32.52 -35.50 -14.20
C ALA A 69 -34.02 -35.15 -14.33
N VAL A 70 -34.86 -35.59 -13.38
CA VAL A 70 -36.30 -35.25 -13.37
C VAL A 70 -36.53 -33.76 -13.21
N LEU A 71 -35.74 -33.10 -12.36
CA LEU A 71 -35.83 -31.66 -12.11
C LEU A 71 -35.45 -30.85 -13.36
N TRP A 72 -34.41 -31.28 -14.07
CA TRP A 72 -33.94 -30.64 -15.31
C TRP A 72 -34.87 -30.89 -16.49
N SER A 73 -35.43 -32.08 -16.65
CA SER A 73 -36.43 -32.36 -17.70
C SER A 73 -37.72 -31.54 -17.52
N ALA A 74 -38.14 -31.28 -16.27
CA ALA A 74 -39.28 -30.40 -15.99
C ALA A 74 -38.98 -28.93 -16.34
N LEU A 75 -37.73 -28.50 -16.13
CA LEU A 75 -37.24 -27.16 -16.49
C LEU A 75 -37.14 -26.99 -18.00
N GLU A 76 -36.63 -28.00 -18.71
CA GLU A 76 -36.63 -28.06 -20.18
C GLU A 76 -38.04 -28.00 -20.76
N ALA A 77 -38.99 -28.79 -20.24
CA ALA A 77 -40.38 -28.74 -20.68
C ALA A 77 -41.01 -27.35 -20.47
N GLY A 78 -40.67 -26.66 -19.38
CA GLY A 78 -41.11 -25.29 -19.10
C GLY A 78 -40.52 -24.23 -20.03
N ILE A 79 -39.25 -24.37 -20.40
CA ILE A 79 -38.56 -23.45 -21.32
C ILE A 79 -39.03 -23.69 -22.77
N PHE A 80 -39.17 -24.95 -23.20
CA PHE A 80 -39.66 -25.29 -24.54
C PHE A 80 -41.14 -24.89 -24.75
N TYR A 81 -41.98 -24.97 -23.72
CA TYR A 81 -43.38 -24.52 -23.80
C TYR A 81 -43.49 -22.99 -23.94
N LYS A 82 -42.60 -22.22 -23.31
CA LYS A 82 -42.54 -20.75 -23.45
C LYS A 82 -41.96 -20.29 -24.79
N VAL A 83 -40.96 -20.99 -25.34
CA VAL A 83 -40.31 -20.61 -26.62
C VAL A 83 -41.22 -20.86 -27.83
N ARG A 84 -42.13 -21.84 -27.76
CA ARG A 84 -43.11 -22.14 -28.83
C ARG A 84 -44.29 -21.17 -28.88
N ALA A 85 -44.55 -20.43 -27.80
CA ALA A 85 -45.68 -19.49 -27.69
C ALA A 85 -45.33 -18.03 -28.07
N VAL A 86 -44.03 -17.70 -28.21
CA VAL A 86 -43.57 -16.29 -28.36
C VAL A 86 -42.78 -16.04 -29.65
N SER A 87 -42.44 -17.08 -30.44
CA SER A 87 -41.71 -16.89 -31.70
C SER A 87 -42.42 -17.56 -32.89
N LEU A 88 -42.95 -16.72 -33.80
CA LEU A 88 -43.48 -17.10 -35.12
C LEU A 88 -42.38 -17.57 -36.10
N CYS A 89 -41.33 -18.22 -35.60
CA CYS A 89 -40.26 -18.80 -36.40
C CYS A 89 -40.38 -20.33 -36.41
N LYS A 90 -41.05 -20.86 -37.43
CA LYS A 90 -40.90 -22.26 -37.81
C LYS A 90 -39.52 -22.44 -38.44
N ASN A 91 -38.78 -23.43 -37.95
CA ASN A 91 -37.48 -23.94 -38.42
C ASN A 91 -36.24 -23.38 -37.70
N ILE A 92 -36.06 -23.81 -36.46
CA ILE A 92 -34.69 -23.94 -35.91
C ILE A 92 -34.03 -25.10 -36.68
N PRO A 93 -32.92 -24.87 -37.40
CA PRO A 93 -32.24 -25.90 -38.18
C PRO A 93 -31.81 -27.08 -37.31
N PHE A 94 -31.96 -28.31 -37.81
CA PHE A 94 -31.60 -29.57 -37.14
C PHE A 94 -30.18 -29.53 -36.52
N ILE A 95 -29.24 -28.84 -37.17
CA ILE A 95 -27.87 -28.63 -36.69
C ILE A 95 -27.80 -27.96 -35.31
N PHE A 96 -28.67 -27.00 -34.99
CA PHE A 96 -28.66 -26.38 -33.66
C PHE A 96 -29.26 -27.28 -32.59
N ARG A 97 -30.18 -28.19 -32.94
CA ARG A 97 -30.66 -29.24 -32.03
C ARG A 97 -29.59 -30.31 -31.81
N LEU A 98 -28.85 -30.66 -32.87
CA LEU A 98 -27.76 -31.61 -32.80
C LEU A 98 -26.58 -31.07 -31.97
N LEU A 99 -26.26 -29.78 -32.10
CA LEU A 99 -25.17 -29.14 -31.35
C LEU A 99 -25.51 -28.92 -29.87
N CYS A 100 -26.77 -28.62 -29.52
CA CYS A 100 -27.20 -28.61 -28.12
C CYS A 100 -27.25 -30.03 -27.52
N GLY A 101 -27.60 -31.06 -28.31
CA GLY A 101 -27.50 -32.46 -27.90
C GLY A 101 -26.06 -32.93 -27.68
N LEU A 102 -25.17 -32.68 -28.65
CA LEU A 102 -23.75 -33.01 -28.59
C LEU A 102 -23.01 -32.24 -27.47
N GLY A 103 -23.39 -30.99 -27.21
CA GLY A 103 -22.82 -30.19 -26.12
C GLY A 103 -23.18 -30.70 -24.73
N LEU A 104 -24.28 -31.45 -24.60
CA LEU A 104 -24.72 -32.08 -23.35
C LEU A 104 -24.23 -33.53 -23.21
N ASP A 105 -24.09 -34.29 -24.31
CA ASP A 105 -23.51 -35.63 -24.31
C ASP A 105 -22.03 -35.64 -23.91
N VAL A 106 -21.27 -34.61 -24.29
CA VAL A 106 -19.86 -34.44 -23.87
C VAL A 106 -19.74 -34.21 -22.35
N GLN A 107 -20.74 -33.61 -21.70
CA GLN A 107 -20.73 -33.40 -20.25
C GLN A 107 -21.12 -34.67 -19.47
N VAL A 108 -21.96 -35.54 -20.05
CA VAL A 108 -22.28 -36.85 -19.46
C VAL A 108 -21.11 -37.82 -19.57
N VAL A 109 -20.40 -37.85 -20.71
CA VAL A 109 -19.19 -38.69 -20.88
C VAL A 109 -18.04 -38.24 -19.99
N TRP A 110 -17.89 -36.93 -19.72
CA TRP A 110 -16.91 -36.42 -18.76
C TRP A 110 -17.24 -36.78 -17.31
N LEU A 111 -18.52 -36.87 -16.96
CA LEU A 111 -18.96 -37.21 -15.60
C LEU A 111 -19.05 -38.73 -15.36
N THR A 112 -19.24 -39.56 -16.40
CA THR A 112 -19.19 -41.03 -16.28
C THR A 112 -17.80 -41.61 -16.55
N GLY A 113 -16.93 -40.92 -17.30
CA GLY A 113 -15.54 -41.34 -17.55
C GLY A 113 -14.57 -41.07 -16.40
N ALA A 114 -14.93 -40.20 -15.46
CA ALA A 114 -14.12 -39.90 -14.27
C ALA A 114 -14.29 -40.92 -13.12
N ALA A 115 -15.19 -41.89 -13.26
CA ALA A 115 -15.55 -42.83 -12.18
C ALA A 115 -15.03 -44.27 -12.36
N ASP A 116 -14.45 -44.64 -13.51
CA ASP A 116 -14.09 -46.05 -13.78
C ASP A 116 -12.72 -46.27 -14.45
N MET A 117 -11.79 -45.31 -14.32
CA MET A 117 -10.42 -45.46 -14.83
C MET A 117 -9.40 -45.87 -13.74
N SER A 118 -9.86 -46.65 -12.75
CA SER A 118 -9.01 -47.26 -11.71
C SER A 118 -8.83 -48.78 -11.85
N SER A 119 -9.27 -49.42 -12.94
CA SER A 119 -8.97 -50.84 -13.14
C SER A 119 -8.75 -51.25 -14.61
N ALA A 120 -7.51 -51.73 -14.86
CA ALA A 120 -7.06 -52.57 -15.97
C ALA A 120 -6.91 -51.96 -17.38
N VAL A 121 -5.67 -51.63 -17.78
CA VAL A 121 -4.90 -52.23 -18.91
C VAL A 121 -3.43 -51.72 -18.85
N GLN A 122 -2.49 -52.64 -18.62
CA GLN A 122 -1.05 -52.57 -19.00
C GLN A 122 -0.80 -53.79 -19.94
N PRO A 123 0.22 -53.88 -20.83
CA PRO A 123 1.63 -53.50 -20.58
C PRO A 123 2.45 -52.98 -21.80
N GLU A 124 3.23 -51.92 -21.60
CA GLU A 124 4.56 -51.70 -22.23
C GLU A 124 5.27 -50.44 -21.70
N TYR A 125 4.59 -49.67 -20.83
CA TYR A 125 5.16 -48.54 -20.09
C TYR A 125 5.39 -48.82 -18.58
N GLY A 126 5.27 -50.07 -18.15
CA GLY A 126 5.32 -50.47 -16.73
C GLY A 126 6.72 -50.42 -16.10
N SER A 127 7.78 -50.81 -16.81
CA SER A 127 9.11 -50.95 -16.16
C SER A 127 9.81 -49.63 -15.83
N LEU A 128 9.45 -48.52 -16.49
CA LEU A 128 10.01 -47.20 -16.20
C LEU A 128 9.25 -46.50 -15.07
N MET A 129 7.93 -46.65 -15.03
CA MET A 129 7.09 -46.08 -13.97
C MET A 129 7.11 -46.90 -12.68
N ASP A 130 7.35 -48.21 -12.71
CA ASP A 130 7.50 -49.03 -11.49
C ASP A 130 8.84 -48.77 -10.78
N ASN A 131 9.90 -48.43 -11.53
CA ASN A 131 11.15 -47.97 -10.92
C ASN A 131 11.02 -46.57 -10.30
N ILE A 132 10.26 -45.67 -10.95
CA ILE A 132 10.02 -44.32 -10.41
C ILE A 132 9.01 -44.35 -9.25
N SER A 133 7.98 -45.20 -9.33
CA SER A 133 6.97 -45.37 -8.29
C SER A 133 7.49 -46.19 -7.11
N GLY A 134 8.41 -47.14 -7.31
CA GLY A 134 9.15 -47.79 -6.23
C GLY A 134 10.03 -46.79 -5.47
N VAL A 135 10.67 -45.85 -6.17
CA VAL A 135 11.47 -44.78 -5.56
C VAL A 135 10.60 -43.70 -4.88
N LEU A 136 9.41 -43.40 -5.39
CA LEU A 136 8.49 -42.40 -4.82
C LEU A 136 7.54 -42.97 -3.74
N ALA A 137 7.20 -44.25 -3.77
CA ALA A 137 6.41 -44.92 -2.73
C ALA A 137 7.25 -45.19 -1.48
N ASP A 138 8.54 -45.50 -1.61
CA ASP A 138 9.47 -45.54 -0.46
C ASP A 138 9.69 -44.15 0.17
N ALA A 139 9.39 -43.06 -0.57
CA ALA A 139 9.49 -41.69 -0.07
C ALA A 139 8.19 -41.14 0.55
N SER A 140 7.07 -41.88 0.49
CA SER A 140 5.74 -41.42 0.93
C SER A 140 5.03 -42.34 1.93
N ALA A 141 5.74 -43.32 2.50
CA ALA A 141 5.37 -43.78 3.84
C ALA A 141 5.29 -42.54 4.74
N ASP A 142 4.15 -42.33 5.40
CA ASP A 142 3.98 -41.32 6.44
C ASP A 142 5.07 -41.58 7.50
N VAL A 143 6.23 -40.95 7.34
CA VAL A 143 7.26 -40.90 8.36
C VAL A 143 6.63 -40.05 9.46
N GLN A 144 5.90 -40.70 10.36
CA GLN A 144 5.65 -40.18 11.68
C GLN A 144 7.04 -40.01 12.29
N VAL A 145 7.63 -38.82 12.14
CA VAL A 145 8.92 -38.51 12.74
C VAL A 145 8.70 -38.72 14.25
N PRO A 146 9.35 -39.72 14.87
CA PRO A 146 9.06 -40.03 16.26
C PRO A 146 9.50 -38.84 17.12
N LEU A 147 8.70 -38.50 18.13
CA LEU A 147 9.09 -37.48 19.10
C LEU A 147 10.44 -37.88 19.73
N PRO A 148 11.39 -36.93 19.87
CA PRO A 148 12.70 -37.24 20.41
C PRO A 148 12.57 -37.64 21.88
N LYS A 149 13.09 -38.82 22.24
CA LYS A 149 13.10 -39.31 23.63
C LYS A 149 14.16 -38.61 24.49
N HIS A 150 15.21 -38.08 23.86
CA HIS A 150 16.30 -37.37 24.50
C HIS A 150 16.83 -36.28 23.55
N ILE A 151 17.10 -35.09 24.05
CA ILE A 151 17.68 -33.98 23.29
C ILE A 151 18.93 -33.53 24.06
N ALA A 152 20.12 -33.88 23.57
CA ALA A 152 21.38 -33.47 24.18
C ALA A 152 22.41 -32.94 23.20
N THR A 153 22.38 -33.45 21.96
CA THR A 153 23.42 -33.14 20.99
C THR A 153 22.97 -32.06 20.01
N LEU A 154 23.90 -31.17 19.64
CA LEU A 154 23.69 -30.02 18.77
C LEU A 154 24.56 -30.16 17.52
N SER A 155 23.95 -30.02 16.34
CA SER A 155 24.68 -29.71 15.10
C SER A 155 24.63 -28.22 14.85
N ILE A 156 25.79 -27.56 14.84
CA ILE A 156 25.88 -26.12 14.57
C ILE A 156 26.06 -25.92 13.06
N VAL A 157 25.17 -25.17 12.42
CA VAL A 157 25.19 -24.89 10.99
C VAL A 157 25.60 -23.43 10.75
N LEU A 158 26.68 -23.24 10.00
CA LEU A 158 27.27 -21.95 9.64
C LEU A 158 27.18 -21.73 8.12
N PRO A 159 26.19 -20.97 7.61
CA PRO A 159 26.18 -20.54 6.21
C PRO A 159 27.21 -19.42 6.01
N CYS A 160 28.21 -19.65 5.16
CA CYS A 160 29.33 -18.74 4.93
C CYS A 160 29.40 -18.33 3.46
N ALA A 161 29.52 -17.03 3.20
CA ALA A 161 29.73 -16.48 1.86
C ALA A 161 30.74 -15.33 1.93
N ASN A 162 31.96 -15.55 1.42
CA ASN A 162 33.03 -14.54 1.36
C ASN A 162 33.37 -13.90 2.74
N GLU A 163 33.40 -14.72 3.79
CA GLU A 163 33.57 -14.28 5.18
C GLU A 163 35.03 -14.05 5.61
N GLY A 164 36.01 -14.52 4.81
CA GLY A 164 37.43 -14.32 5.08
C GLY A 164 37.88 -14.88 6.43
N GLU A 165 38.63 -14.10 7.21
CA GLU A 165 39.18 -14.54 8.50
C GLU A 165 38.13 -14.85 9.59
N PHE A 166 36.90 -14.37 9.43
CA PHE A 166 35.86 -14.53 10.46
C PHE A 166 35.36 -15.96 10.59
N VAL A 167 35.50 -16.78 9.53
CA VAL A 167 35.10 -18.19 9.55
C VAL A 167 35.89 -18.94 10.64
N GLY A 168 37.22 -18.86 10.60
CA GLY A 168 38.09 -19.53 11.58
C GLY A 168 37.92 -19.00 13.01
N LYS A 169 37.65 -17.69 13.18
CA LYS A 169 37.34 -17.12 14.51
C LYS A 169 36.01 -17.64 15.06
N THR A 170 34.99 -17.79 14.20
CA THR A 170 33.67 -18.31 14.58
C THR A 170 33.74 -19.78 14.97
N ILE A 171 34.43 -20.63 14.18
CA ILE A 171 34.60 -22.07 14.48
C ILE A 171 35.20 -22.26 15.87
N ARG A 172 36.34 -21.60 16.15
CA ARG A 172 37.03 -21.66 17.44
C ARG A 172 36.12 -21.22 18.59
N SER A 173 35.45 -20.08 18.41
CA SER A 173 34.52 -19.54 19.43
C SER A 173 33.36 -20.49 19.74
N VAL A 174 32.77 -21.11 18.72
CA VAL A 174 31.68 -22.09 18.89
C VAL A 174 32.18 -23.33 19.63
N PHE A 175 33.34 -23.86 19.23
CA PHE A 175 33.90 -25.05 19.85
C PHE A 175 34.29 -24.83 21.31
N GLU A 176 34.95 -23.71 21.62
CA GLU A 176 35.38 -23.34 22.97
C GLU A 176 34.19 -23.11 23.92
N ALA A 177 33.13 -22.43 23.45
CA ALA A 177 31.97 -22.09 24.27
C ALA A 177 30.93 -23.22 24.39
N THR A 178 31.08 -24.32 23.64
CA THR A 178 30.10 -25.42 23.61
C THR A 178 30.63 -26.67 24.33
N PRO A 179 29.93 -27.19 25.36
CA PRO A 179 30.33 -28.41 26.04
C PRO A 179 30.52 -29.60 25.08
N SER A 180 31.58 -30.37 25.29
CA SER A 180 32.02 -31.43 24.36
C SER A 180 31.05 -32.62 24.27
N ASP A 181 30.22 -32.83 25.30
CA ASP A 181 29.14 -33.81 25.34
C ASP A 181 27.88 -33.33 24.59
N GLN A 182 27.76 -32.01 24.36
CA GLN A 182 26.66 -31.40 23.63
C GLN A 182 26.99 -31.15 22.16
N LEU A 183 28.24 -30.83 21.81
CA LEU A 183 28.62 -30.55 20.43
C LEU A 183 28.75 -31.83 19.59
N LYS A 184 27.81 -32.08 18.68
CA LYS A 184 27.88 -33.22 17.75
C LYS A 184 28.85 -32.96 16.61
N GLU A 185 28.68 -31.82 15.94
CA GLU A 185 29.43 -31.41 14.75
C GLU A 185 29.21 -29.91 14.49
N ILE A 186 30.15 -29.29 13.81
CA ILE A 186 29.99 -27.99 13.15
C ILE A 186 29.93 -28.24 11.65
N ILE A 187 28.93 -27.69 10.97
CA ILE A 187 28.70 -27.84 9.54
C ILE A 187 28.80 -26.46 8.91
N ILE A 188 29.85 -26.25 8.12
CA ILE A 188 29.98 -25.05 7.30
C ILE A 188 29.36 -25.33 5.94
N ILE A 189 28.45 -24.44 5.53
CA ILE A 189 27.94 -24.40 4.17
C ILE A 189 28.62 -23.25 3.45
N ASP A 190 29.62 -23.59 2.63
CA ASP A 190 30.38 -22.63 1.83
C ASP A 190 29.61 -22.32 0.54
N ASP A 191 28.97 -21.15 0.51
CA ASP A 191 28.11 -20.70 -0.59
C ASP A 191 28.93 -20.10 -1.75
N ALA A 192 29.81 -20.94 -2.30
CA ALA A 192 30.74 -20.61 -3.37
C ALA A 192 31.68 -19.43 -3.05
N SER A 193 32.22 -19.36 -1.83
CA SER A 193 33.16 -18.30 -1.43
C SER A 193 34.42 -18.28 -2.30
N VAL A 194 35.01 -17.09 -2.42
CA VAL A 194 36.28 -16.83 -3.11
C VAL A 194 37.23 -16.08 -2.16
N PRO A 195 38.34 -16.70 -1.71
CA PRO A 195 38.68 -18.10 -1.90
C PRO A 195 37.71 -19.05 -1.14
N PRO A 196 37.66 -20.34 -1.52
CA PRO A 196 36.90 -21.36 -0.78
C PRO A 196 37.29 -21.45 0.70
N VAL A 197 36.33 -21.81 1.56
CA VAL A 197 36.59 -21.94 3.02
C VAL A 197 37.69 -22.95 3.33
N ALA A 198 37.78 -24.04 2.56
CA ALA A 198 38.83 -25.06 2.70
C ALA A 198 40.26 -24.53 2.42
N GLN A 199 40.39 -23.33 1.85
CA GLN A 199 41.68 -22.64 1.69
C GLN A 199 41.94 -21.60 2.80
N LEU A 200 40.91 -21.22 3.57
CA LEU A 200 40.98 -20.25 4.66
C LEU A 200 41.25 -20.89 6.01
N VAL A 201 40.86 -22.15 6.17
CA VAL A 201 40.99 -22.94 7.41
C VAL A 201 41.59 -24.29 7.03
N SER A 202 42.65 -24.72 7.71
CA SER A 202 43.33 -25.99 7.38
C SER A 202 42.46 -27.19 7.74
N GLN A 203 42.68 -28.33 7.08
CA GLN A 203 41.92 -29.55 7.37
C GLN A 203 42.15 -30.01 8.81
N GLU A 204 43.37 -29.85 9.35
CA GLU A 204 43.69 -30.16 10.74
C GLU A 204 42.89 -29.30 11.72
N GLU A 205 42.73 -28.00 11.44
CA GLU A 205 41.90 -27.11 12.26
C GLU A 205 40.43 -27.49 12.17
N LEU A 206 39.92 -27.84 10.98
CA LEU A 206 38.54 -28.30 10.82
C LEU A 206 38.27 -29.57 11.64
N ASP A 207 39.15 -30.57 11.54
CA ASP A 207 39.01 -31.84 12.25
C ASP A 207 39.10 -31.65 13.77
N ALA A 208 40.04 -30.82 14.25
CA ALA A 208 40.21 -30.51 15.66
C ALA A 208 38.94 -29.90 16.29
N HIS A 209 38.16 -29.15 15.52
CA HIS A 209 36.94 -28.50 15.98
C HIS A 209 35.66 -29.25 15.58
N ARG A 210 35.75 -30.55 15.22
CA ARG A 210 34.61 -31.38 14.76
C ARG A 210 33.83 -30.74 13.61
N THR A 211 34.55 -30.08 12.71
CA THR A 211 33.97 -29.26 11.64
C THR A 211 34.07 -29.98 10.30
N ARG A 212 32.99 -29.92 9.50
CA ARG A 212 33.02 -30.33 8.10
C ARG A 212 32.45 -29.24 7.20
N VAL A 213 32.96 -29.18 5.97
CA VAL A 213 32.55 -28.20 4.96
C VAL A 213 31.72 -28.90 3.88
N ILE A 214 30.56 -28.35 3.56
CA ILE A 214 29.77 -28.66 2.37
C ILE A 214 29.82 -27.42 1.48
N ARG A 215 30.34 -27.55 0.27
CA ARG A 215 30.50 -26.41 -0.66
C ARG A 215 29.48 -26.47 -1.78
N HIS A 216 28.84 -25.34 -2.06
CA HIS A 216 28.05 -25.16 -3.27
C HIS A 216 28.95 -24.85 -4.48
N ASN A 217 28.54 -25.33 -5.66
CA ASN A 217 29.26 -25.08 -6.91
C ASN A 217 29.09 -23.65 -7.43
N ARG A 218 28.03 -22.97 -6.99
CA ARG A 218 27.69 -21.57 -7.29
C ARG A 218 26.97 -20.96 -6.09
N GLN A 219 26.83 -19.64 -6.08
CA GLN A 219 26.11 -18.96 -5.01
C GLN A 219 24.61 -19.27 -5.09
N GLU A 220 24.07 -19.90 -4.06
CA GLU A 220 22.65 -20.27 -3.92
C GLU A 220 21.94 -19.39 -2.85
N GLY A 221 22.71 -18.78 -1.94
CA GLY A 221 22.27 -17.84 -0.92
C GLY A 221 21.94 -18.43 0.44
N LEU A 222 21.69 -17.54 1.42
CA LEU A 222 21.51 -17.88 2.83
C LEU A 222 20.43 -18.95 3.04
N ILE A 223 19.27 -18.81 2.40
CA ILE A 223 18.11 -19.66 2.64
C ILE A 223 18.42 -21.11 2.22
N ARG A 224 19.02 -21.27 1.04
CA ARG A 224 19.44 -22.57 0.54
C ARG A 224 20.56 -23.16 1.41
N SER A 225 21.55 -22.37 1.76
CA SER A 225 22.66 -22.81 2.63
C SER A 225 22.17 -23.29 4.00
N LYS A 226 21.26 -22.56 4.65
CA LYS A 226 20.66 -23.02 5.90
C LYS A 226 19.83 -24.28 5.69
N LYS A 227 19.10 -24.39 4.58
CA LYS A 227 18.33 -25.59 4.28
C LYS A 227 19.24 -26.82 4.14
N ASP A 228 20.28 -26.75 3.30
CA ASP A 228 21.17 -27.87 3.03
C ASP A 228 21.97 -28.27 4.29
N GLY A 229 22.41 -27.30 5.10
CA GLY A 229 23.05 -27.58 6.39
C GLY A 229 22.10 -28.16 7.43
N GLY A 230 20.87 -27.65 7.51
CA GLY A 230 19.83 -28.18 8.39
C GLY A 230 19.45 -29.62 8.02
N ASP A 231 19.35 -29.92 6.72
CA ASP A 231 19.07 -31.26 6.20
C ASP A 231 20.23 -32.23 6.49
N ALA A 232 21.48 -31.77 6.35
CA ALA A 232 22.68 -32.58 6.61
C ALA A 232 23.00 -32.82 8.10
N ALA A 233 22.38 -32.08 9.03
CA ALA A 233 22.64 -32.17 10.47
C ALA A 233 22.25 -33.52 11.09
N LYS A 234 23.11 -34.05 11.97
CA LYS A 234 22.96 -35.36 12.64
C LYS A 234 22.70 -35.30 14.15
N GLY A 235 22.75 -34.12 14.76
CA GLY A 235 22.44 -33.92 16.19
C GLY A 235 20.94 -33.98 16.47
N ASP A 236 20.58 -34.12 17.75
CA ASP A 236 19.17 -34.10 18.20
C ASP A 236 18.49 -32.75 17.91
N ALA A 237 19.29 -31.68 17.91
CA ALA A 237 18.87 -30.34 17.52
C ALA A 237 19.85 -29.71 16.53
N VAL A 238 19.30 -28.81 15.71
CA VAL A 238 20.03 -28.00 14.74
C VAL A 238 20.07 -26.58 15.27
N VAL A 239 21.26 -25.98 15.27
CA VAL A 239 21.47 -24.58 15.65
C VAL A 239 22.05 -23.83 14.45
N PHE A 240 21.36 -22.82 13.97
CA PHE A 240 21.85 -21.93 12.93
C PHE A 240 22.52 -20.74 13.58
N LEU A 241 23.74 -20.44 13.16
CA LEU A 241 24.48 -19.24 13.52
C LEU A 241 25.08 -18.63 12.27
N ASP A 242 25.14 -17.30 12.20
CA ASP A 242 25.85 -16.63 11.11
C ASP A 242 27.36 -16.86 11.23
N CYS A 243 28.09 -16.78 10.12
CA CYS A 243 29.50 -17.16 10.04
C CYS A 243 30.49 -16.07 10.51
N HIS A 244 30.05 -15.24 11.45
CA HIS A 244 30.78 -14.12 12.06
C HIS A 244 30.24 -13.80 13.45
N VAL A 245 30.21 -14.83 14.31
CA VAL A 245 29.65 -14.73 15.66
C VAL A 245 30.58 -15.33 16.72
N LYS A 246 30.33 -14.94 17.99
CA LYS A 246 30.97 -15.51 19.18
C LYS A 246 29.89 -15.83 20.23
N PRO A 247 29.53 -17.11 20.42
CA PRO A 247 28.68 -17.50 21.53
C PRO A 247 29.36 -17.23 22.88
N MET A 248 28.57 -16.83 23.88
CA MET A 248 29.08 -16.62 25.24
C MET A 248 29.02 -17.92 26.05
N ASP A 249 29.84 -18.02 27.09
CA ASP A 249 29.87 -19.20 27.97
C ASP A 249 28.47 -19.53 28.51
N GLY A 250 28.11 -20.82 28.45
CA GLY A 250 26.81 -21.32 28.94
C GLY A 250 25.61 -21.10 28.00
N TRP A 251 25.82 -20.59 26.78
CA TRP A 251 24.72 -20.28 25.85
C TRP A 251 23.81 -21.47 25.50
N THR A 252 24.33 -22.70 25.46
CA THR A 252 23.57 -23.89 25.07
C THR A 252 22.60 -24.40 26.13
N GLY A 253 22.85 -24.12 27.42
CA GLY A 253 22.03 -24.62 28.52
C GLY A 253 20.57 -24.17 28.43
N PRO A 254 20.29 -22.85 28.35
CA PRO A 254 18.94 -22.34 28.16
C PRO A 254 18.27 -22.79 26.86
N ILE A 255 19.04 -23.02 25.79
CA ILE A 255 18.53 -23.54 24.51
C ILE A 255 18.03 -24.97 24.69
N LEU A 256 18.87 -25.87 25.21
CA LEU A 256 18.53 -27.27 25.43
C LEU A 256 17.35 -27.43 26.40
N LYS A 257 17.29 -26.60 27.46
CA LYS A 257 16.15 -26.56 28.37
C LYS A 257 14.84 -26.30 27.60
N ASN A 258 14.79 -25.25 26.79
CA ASN A 258 13.59 -24.90 26.03
C ASN A 258 13.17 -26.01 25.05
N LEU A 259 14.12 -26.62 24.35
CA LEU A 259 13.85 -27.69 23.38
C LEU A 259 13.36 -28.98 24.05
N ARG A 260 13.87 -29.31 25.24
CA ARG A 260 13.40 -30.47 26.04
C ARG A 260 11.99 -30.30 26.56
N GLU A 261 11.64 -29.09 26.98
CA GLU A 261 10.29 -28.76 27.46
C GLU A 261 9.24 -28.86 26.35
N ASN A 262 9.58 -28.47 25.12
CA ASN A 262 8.71 -28.62 23.96
C ASN A 262 9.55 -28.80 22.69
N PRO A 263 9.55 -30.00 22.07
CA PRO A 263 10.37 -30.28 20.89
C PRO A 263 9.91 -29.51 19.65
N ARG A 264 8.72 -28.89 19.65
CA ARG A 264 8.19 -28.03 18.58
C ARG A 264 8.52 -26.54 18.76
N ARG A 265 9.47 -26.22 19.65
CA ARG A 265 9.97 -24.86 19.82
C ARG A 265 11.07 -24.53 18.82
N ILE A 266 11.00 -23.32 18.31
CA ILE A 266 12.18 -22.58 17.86
C ILE A 266 12.65 -21.70 19.02
N VAL A 267 13.95 -21.68 19.26
CA VAL A 267 14.55 -20.98 20.38
C VAL A 267 15.59 -20.00 19.85
N VAL A 268 15.52 -18.74 20.27
CA VAL A 268 16.45 -17.69 19.83
C VAL A 268 17.30 -17.19 21.00
N PRO A 269 18.63 -17.00 20.82
CA PRO A 269 19.46 -16.35 21.83
C PRO A 269 19.29 -14.83 21.79
N SER A 270 19.76 -14.14 22.81
CA SER A 270 19.99 -12.70 22.75
C SER A 270 21.17 -12.41 21.82
N ILE A 271 20.93 -11.56 20.81
CA ILE A 271 21.95 -11.16 19.83
C ILE A 271 22.61 -9.86 20.30
N THR A 272 23.89 -9.96 20.66
CA THR A 272 24.69 -8.84 21.19
C THR A 272 25.70 -8.36 20.15
N ALA A 273 26.47 -7.29 20.43
CA ALA A 273 27.42 -6.72 19.48
C ALA A 273 28.84 -7.30 19.66
N LEU A 274 29.48 -7.71 18.56
CA LEU A 274 30.85 -8.23 18.52
C LEU A 274 31.81 -7.23 17.88
N ASN A 275 32.97 -7.00 18.51
CA ASN A 275 34.04 -6.19 17.94
C ASN A 275 34.83 -7.04 16.92
N PRO A 276 34.92 -6.64 15.63
CA PRO A 276 35.61 -7.41 14.60
C PRO A 276 37.15 -7.43 14.75
N ASP A 277 37.73 -6.52 15.53
CA ASP A 277 39.17 -6.41 15.76
C ASP A 277 39.61 -7.21 16.98
N THR A 278 38.93 -7.03 18.11
CA THR A 278 39.29 -7.71 19.36
C THR A 278 38.60 -9.06 19.55
N TRP A 279 37.56 -9.34 18.75
CA TRP A 279 36.69 -10.52 18.88
C TRP A 279 36.08 -10.66 20.29
N GLN A 280 35.75 -9.52 20.92
CA GLN A 280 35.09 -9.43 22.21
C GLN A 280 33.69 -8.81 22.07
N GLU A 281 32.78 -9.24 22.95
CA GLU A 281 31.47 -8.61 23.08
C GLU A 281 31.63 -7.17 23.59
N ILE A 282 31.00 -6.21 22.92
CA ILE A 282 31.15 -4.77 23.23
C ILE A 282 29.91 -4.18 23.91
N SER A 283 28.74 -4.78 23.70
CA SER A 283 27.48 -4.28 24.26
C SER A 283 26.42 -5.38 24.28
N PRO A 284 25.61 -5.48 25.35
CA PRO A 284 24.43 -6.34 25.36
C PRO A 284 23.32 -5.84 24.41
N TYR A 285 23.44 -4.63 23.86
CA TYR A 285 22.52 -4.04 22.91
C TYR A 285 23.08 -4.18 21.49
N GLY A 286 22.64 -5.20 20.76
CA GLY A 286 22.93 -5.42 19.34
C GLY A 286 21.63 -5.52 18.53
N GLY A 287 21.11 -6.74 18.40
CA GLY A 287 19.81 -7.00 17.77
C GLY A 287 18.69 -7.14 18.80
N GLY A 288 18.99 -7.75 19.95
CA GLY A 288 17.95 -8.12 20.91
C GLY A 288 17.39 -9.51 20.64
N THR A 289 16.12 -9.75 20.95
CA THR A 289 15.51 -11.09 20.98
C THR A 289 14.19 -11.20 20.21
N LYS A 290 13.49 -10.08 19.98
CA LYS A 290 12.12 -10.09 19.45
C LYS A 290 11.94 -9.12 18.31
N MET A 291 11.33 -9.62 17.24
CA MET A 291 10.82 -8.78 16.16
C MET A 291 9.30 -8.86 16.09
N CYS A 292 8.71 -7.83 15.51
CA CYS A 292 7.28 -7.71 15.31
C CYS A 292 6.97 -7.40 13.85
N LEU A 293 5.86 -7.94 13.36
CA LEU A 293 5.44 -7.86 11.97
C LEU A 293 4.80 -6.50 11.67
N THR A 294 5.08 -5.98 10.47
CA THR A 294 4.40 -4.83 9.88
C THR A 294 3.48 -5.27 8.73
N TRP A 295 2.48 -4.43 8.41
CA TRP A 295 1.46 -4.77 7.42
C TRP A 295 1.98 -4.90 5.99
N ASP A 296 3.16 -4.35 5.70
CA ASP A 296 3.86 -4.48 4.42
C ASP A 296 4.72 -5.76 4.34
N ALA A 297 4.51 -6.71 5.26
CA ALA A 297 5.30 -7.93 5.40
C ALA A 297 6.80 -7.66 5.63
N ASP A 298 7.11 -6.68 6.50
CA ASP A 298 8.46 -6.46 7.06
C ASP A 298 8.46 -6.72 8.56
N PHE A 299 9.59 -6.43 9.21
CA PHE A 299 9.75 -6.58 10.64
C PHE A 299 10.63 -5.47 11.23
N PHE A 300 10.47 -5.26 12.54
CA PHE A 300 11.32 -4.36 13.32
C PHE A 300 11.53 -4.94 14.73
N TRP A 301 12.58 -4.49 15.42
CA TRP A 301 12.86 -4.91 16.79
C TRP A 301 11.81 -4.39 17.77
N CYS A 302 11.22 -5.28 18.55
CA CYS A 302 10.21 -4.97 19.57
C CYS A 302 10.55 -5.67 20.91
N ASN A 303 11.77 -5.45 21.38
CA ASN A 303 12.34 -6.13 22.54
C ASN A 303 11.55 -5.88 23.84
N GLU A 304 10.83 -4.77 23.90
CA GLU A 304 9.97 -4.38 25.01
C GLU A 304 8.64 -5.13 25.07
N TYR A 305 8.27 -5.86 24.01
CA TYR A 305 7.11 -6.75 24.08
C TYR A 305 7.30 -7.73 25.25
N PRO A 306 6.35 -7.86 26.19
CA PRO A 306 6.57 -8.61 27.42
C PRO A 306 6.63 -10.14 27.20
N GLY A 307 7.07 -10.84 28.24
CA GLY A 307 7.05 -12.31 28.30
C GLY A 307 8.16 -13.00 27.50
N PRO A 308 8.11 -14.32 27.32
CA PRO A 308 9.19 -15.09 26.70
C PRO A 308 8.94 -15.41 25.22
N PHE A 309 7.75 -15.11 24.70
CA PHE A 309 7.35 -15.44 23.34
C PHE A 309 7.85 -14.41 22.32
N VAL A 310 8.25 -14.90 21.15
CA VAL A 310 8.83 -14.12 20.06
C VAL A 310 7.82 -14.06 18.91
N PRO A 311 7.23 -12.89 18.59
CA PRO A 311 6.25 -12.79 17.51
C PRO A 311 6.85 -13.14 16.14
N ILE A 312 7.98 -12.53 15.81
CA ILE A 312 8.80 -12.81 14.63
C ILE A 312 10.26 -12.93 15.08
N MET A 313 10.99 -13.92 14.59
CA MET A 313 12.43 -14.05 14.84
C MET A 313 13.25 -13.30 13.79
N SER A 314 14.49 -12.91 14.16
CA SER A 314 15.44 -12.30 13.22
C SER A 314 15.89 -13.26 12.11
N GLY A 315 15.95 -14.56 12.41
CA GLY A 315 16.28 -15.61 11.43
C GLY A 315 17.76 -15.96 11.36
N GLY A 316 18.67 -15.03 11.70
CA GLY A 316 20.11 -15.26 11.74
C GLY A 316 20.52 -16.39 12.70
N LEU A 317 20.16 -16.23 13.98
CA LEU A 317 20.57 -17.12 15.06
C LEU A 317 19.35 -17.79 15.71
N LEU A 318 19.26 -19.11 15.62
CA LEU A 318 18.15 -19.89 16.20
C LEU A 318 18.50 -21.36 16.38
N ALA A 319 17.79 -22.04 17.26
CA ALA A 319 17.89 -23.48 17.48
C ALA A 319 16.51 -24.14 17.43
N MET A 320 16.44 -25.35 16.89
CA MET A 320 15.24 -26.20 16.95
C MET A 320 15.62 -27.67 16.94
N THR A 321 14.70 -28.54 17.36
CA THR A 321 14.95 -29.98 17.26
C THR A 321 15.03 -30.42 15.80
N LYS A 322 15.87 -31.42 15.49
CA LYS A 322 15.90 -32.02 14.15
C LYS A 322 14.54 -32.62 13.78
N PHE A 323 13.82 -33.15 14.77
CA PHE A 323 12.42 -33.56 14.67
C PHE A 323 11.55 -32.43 14.11
N TRP A 324 11.61 -31.23 14.70
CA TRP A 324 10.77 -30.11 14.28
C TRP A 324 11.18 -29.57 12.92
N TRP A 325 12.49 -29.45 12.65
CA TRP A 325 13.02 -29.07 11.35
C TRP A 325 12.43 -29.91 10.22
N VAL A 326 12.47 -31.25 10.35
CA VAL A 326 11.91 -32.18 9.36
C VAL A 326 10.38 -32.08 9.31
N SER A 327 9.72 -31.96 10.47
CA SER A 327 8.26 -31.90 10.56
C SER A 327 7.65 -30.70 9.82
N ILE A 328 8.32 -29.54 9.87
CA ILE A 328 7.87 -28.31 9.20
C ILE A 328 8.42 -28.13 7.78
N GLY A 329 9.24 -29.07 7.30
CA GLY A 329 9.81 -29.06 5.96
C GLY A 329 11.05 -28.19 5.76
N GLY A 330 11.71 -27.76 6.83
CA GLY A 330 12.78 -26.77 6.77
C GLY A 330 12.28 -25.41 6.24
N TYR A 331 13.09 -24.74 5.43
CA TYR A 331 12.70 -23.51 4.73
C TYR A 331 11.93 -23.77 3.42
N ASP A 332 11.16 -22.78 2.97
CA ASP A 332 10.59 -22.76 1.62
C ASP A 332 11.70 -22.94 0.56
N SER A 333 11.68 -24.07 -0.15
CA SER A 333 12.66 -24.42 -1.18
C SER A 333 12.65 -23.51 -2.40
N GLU A 334 11.57 -22.74 -2.59
CA GLU A 334 11.40 -21.82 -3.70
C GLU A 334 11.81 -20.38 -3.33
N MET A 335 12.14 -20.12 -2.06
CA MET A 335 12.75 -18.85 -1.68
C MET A 335 14.21 -18.81 -2.13
N ARG A 336 14.63 -17.63 -2.60
CA ARG A 336 15.94 -17.42 -3.24
C ARG A 336 16.78 -16.46 -2.45
N ALA A 337 18.11 -16.64 -2.47
CA ALA A 337 19.05 -15.72 -1.85
C ALA A 337 18.80 -15.52 -0.34
N TRP A 338 18.21 -14.37 0.03
CA TRP A 338 18.04 -13.90 1.40
C TRP A 338 16.72 -13.14 1.56
N GLY A 339 16.19 -13.10 2.78
CA GLY A 339 15.06 -12.26 3.19
C GLY A 339 13.71 -12.96 3.04
N GLY A 340 12.81 -12.71 4.01
CA GLY A 340 11.46 -13.27 4.06
C GLY A 340 11.38 -14.67 4.70
N GLU A 341 12.48 -15.41 4.80
CA GLU A 341 12.53 -16.75 5.40
C GLU A 341 12.22 -16.73 6.89
N ASN A 342 12.62 -15.66 7.56
CA ASN A 342 12.36 -15.45 8.97
C ASN A 342 10.86 -15.18 9.24
N LEU A 343 10.17 -14.51 8.32
CA LEU A 343 8.72 -14.30 8.36
C LEU A 343 7.98 -15.62 8.13
N ASP A 344 8.31 -16.33 7.05
CA ASP A 344 7.71 -17.62 6.71
C ASP A 344 7.86 -18.62 7.86
N GLN A 345 9.08 -18.83 8.35
CA GLN A 345 9.31 -19.83 9.38
C GLN A 345 8.71 -19.42 10.73
N SER A 346 8.65 -18.12 11.05
CA SER A 346 7.97 -17.65 12.27
C SER A 346 6.46 -17.91 12.21
N LEU A 347 5.82 -17.49 11.13
CA LEU A 347 4.38 -17.61 10.95
C LEU A 347 3.96 -19.08 10.82
N ARG A 348 4.69 -19.86 10.02
CA ARG A 348 4.51 -21.31 9.93
C ARG A 348 4.57 -21.95 11.31
N THR A 349 5.59 -21.63 12.11
CA THR A 349 5.73 -22.20 13.46
C THR A 349 4.52 -21.87 14.34
N TRP A 350 4.10 -20.60 14.41
CA TRP A 350 2.97 -20.18 15.23
C TRP A 350 1.63 -20.75 14.76
N LEU A 351 1.41 -20.81 13.46
CA LEU A 351 0.15 -21.26 12.86
C LEU A 351 0.03 -22.79 12.86
N CYS A 352 1.15 -23.51 12.80
CA CYS A 352 1.19 -24.97 12.70
C CYS A 352 1.44 -25.69 14.04
N GLY A 353 1.21 -25.00 15.16
CA GLY A 353 1.22 -25.60 16.50
C GLY A 353 2.58 -25.72 17.18
N GLY A 354 3.59 -24.98 16.69
CA GLY A 354 4.85 -24.75 17.39
C GLY A 354 4.83 -23.45 18.20
N GLU A 355 5.98 -23.14 18.79
CA GLU A 355 6.21 -21.92 19.58
C GLU A 355 7.58 -21.33 19.26
N ILE A 356 7.73 -20.02 19.44
CA ILE A 356 9.05 -19.35 19.36
C ILE A 356 9.33 -18.68 20.70
N ARG A 357 10.47 -19.01 21.31
CA ARG A 357 10.83 -18.51 22.65
C ARG A 357 12.25 -17.95 22.70
N VAL A 358 12.44 -16.98 23.57
CA VAL A 358 13.76 -16.49 23.95
C VAL A 358 14.43 -17.51 24.89
N ALA A 359 15.68 -17.87 24.59
CA ALA A 359 16.55 -18.57 25.53
C ALA A 359 17.15 -17.56 26.52
N GLU A 360 16.43 -17.28 27.61
CA GLU A 360 16.89 -16.38 28.66
C GLU A 360 18.28 -16.80 29.18
N GLY A 361 19.23 -15.86 29.20
CA GLY A 361 20.62 -16.12 29.59
C GLY A 361 21.53 -16.63 28.46
N SER A 362 20.98 -17.09 27.33
CA SER A 362 21.79 -17.45 26.15
C SER A 362 22.14 -16.19 25.35
N ARG A 363 23.42 -15.90 25.20
CA ARG A 363 23.91 -14.74 24.44
C ARG A 363 24.87 -15.19 23.35
N VAL A 364 24.73 -14.57 22.18
CA VAL A 364 25.66 -14.74 21.07
C VAL A 364 25.99 -13.36 20.50
N ALA A 365 27.26 -13.00 20.54
CA ALA A 365 27.75 -11.74 19.99
C ALA A 365 27.88 -11.85 18.48
N HIS A 366 27.30 -10.90 17.75
CA HIS A 366 27.25 -10.87 16.29
C HIS A 366 28.02 -9.66 15.75
N MET A 367 28.83 -9.87 14.71
CA MET A 367 29.54 -8.80 14.01
C MET A 367 28.58 -8.08 13.06
N TRP A 368 28.26 -6.82 13.36
CA TRP A 368 27.39 -6.03 12.49
C TRP A 368 28.13 -5.53 11.24
N ARG A 369 27.48 -5.69 10.09
CA ARG A 369 27.97 -5.23 8.80
C ARG A 369 27.87 -3.71 8.73
N ASP A 370 28.98 -3.05 8.42
CA ASP A 370 29.02 -1.61 8.17
C ASP A 370 29.48 -1.37 6.72
N PRO A 371 28.62 -0.82 5.84
CA PRO A 371 28.98 -0.51 4.46
C PRO A 371 30.18 0.44 4.34
N ALA A 372 30.46 1.26 5.35
CA ALA A 372 31.58 2.19 5.37
C ALA A 372 32.89 1.55 5.87
N ASN A 373 32.84 0.34 6.45
CA ASN A 373 34.00 -0.36 6.96
C ASN A 373 34.42 -1.51 6.02
N PRO A 374 35.54 -1.40 5.28
CA PRO A 374 35.98 -2.43 4.34
C PRO A 374 36.21 -3.82 4.96
N LYS A 375 36.45 -3.88 6.27
CA LYS A 375 36.65 -5.12 7.01
C LYS A 375 35.33 -5.86 7.22
N THR A 376 34.25 -5.15 7.53
CA THR A 376 32.95 -5.77 7.84
C THR A 376 31.93 -5.64 6.71
N MET A 377 32.17 -4.86 5.65
CA MET A 377 31.25 -4.73 4.53
C MET A 377 30.87 -6.08 3.90
N LEU A 378 29.66 -6.15 3.36
CA LEU A 378 29.20 -7.32 2.61
C LEU A 378 29.99 -7.47 1.30
N ARG A 379 30.38 -8.71 0.98
CA ARG A 379 31.20 -9.06 -0.20
C ARG A 379 30.44 -9.89 -1.22
N TYR A 380 29.12 -9.78 -1.23
CA TYR A 380 28.21 -10.41 -2.18
C TYR A 380 26.97 -9.53 -2.38
N SER A 381 26.28 -9.69 -3.50
CA SER A 381 25.07 -8.94 -3.79
C SER A 381 23.86 -9.56 -3.09
N ILE A 382 22.93 -8.70 -2.64
CA ILE A 382 21.62 -9.10 -2.15
C ILE A 382 20.61 -8.73 -3.24
N PRO A 383 20.01 -9.70 -3.95
CA PRO A 383 19.09 -9.39 -5.04
C PRO A 383 17.76 -8.84 -4.49
N THR A 384 17.52 -7.54 -4.61
CA THR A 384 16.32 -6.87 -4.07
C THR A 384 15.01 -7.50 -4.56
N ASN A 385 14.94 -7.93 -5.82
CA ASN A 385 13.74 -8.58 -6.37
C ASN A 385 13.45 -9.92 -5.70
N ASP A 386 14.48 -10.71 -5.36
CA ASP A 386 14.28 -11.97 -4.65
C ASP A 386 13.84 -11.72 -3.20
N VAL A 387 14.40 -10.69 -2.53
CA VAL A 387 13.94 -10.29 -1.19
C VAL A 387 12.45 -9.91 -1.20
N ARG A 388 12.03 -9.04 -2.13
CA ARG A 388 10.62 -8.64 -2.29
C ARG A 388 9.75 -9.84 -2.63
N ARG A 389 10.20 -10.71 -3.54
CA ARG A 389 9.50 -11.94 -3.91
C ARG A 389 9.29 -12.84 -2.70
N ASN A 390 10.33 -13.11 -1.92
CA ASN A 390 10.25 -14.00 -0.76
C ASN A 390 9.34 -13.43 0.34
N ARG A 391 9.39 -12.12 0.62
CA ARG A 391 8.45 -11.45 1.54
C ARG A 391 7.01 -11.64 1.09
N LEU A 392 6.74 -11.42 -0.20
CA LEU A 392 5.39 -11.62 -0.74
C LEU A 392 4.97 -13.09 -0.71
N ARG A 393 5.88 -14.04 -0.98
CA ARG A 393 5.60 -15.49 -0.84
C ARG A 393 5.18 -15.83 0.59
N ALA A 394 5.93 -15.37 1.59
CA ALA A 394 5.59 -15.58 3.00
C ALA A 394 4.22 -14.97 3.35
N ALA A 395 3.95 -13.76 2.88
CA ALA A 395 2.67 -13.11 3.07
C ALA A 395 1.52 -13.92 2.45
N VAL A 396 1.62 -14.29 1.17
CA VAL A 396 0.55 -15.01 0.48
C VAL A 396 0.33 -16.41 1.08
N ALA A 397 1.38 -17.08 1.55
CA ALA A 397 1.26 -18.37 2.21
C ALA A 397 0.55 -18.31 3.57
N TRP A 398 0.80 -17.25 4.36
CA TRP A 398 0.47 -17.24 5.80
C TRP A 398 -0.45 -16.11 6.27
N PHE A 399 -0.67 -15.05 5.50
CA PHE A 399 -1.49 -13.89 5.91
C PHE A 399 -2.97 -14.04 5.60
N ASP A 400 -3.39 -15.09 4.88
CA ASP A 400 -4.76 -15.24 4.39
C ASP A 400 -5.21 -13.97 3.62
N GLY A 401 -6.41 -13.44 3.91
CA GLY A 401 -6.93 -12.24 3.23
C GLY A 401 -6.10 -10.97 3.46
N TRP A 402 -5.19 -10.93 4.45
CA TRP A 402 -4.29 -9.78 4.63
C TRP A 402 -3.19 -9.73 3.57
N ALA A 403 -2.95 -10.80 2.82
CA ALA A 403 -2.02 -10.77 1.68
C ALA A 403 -2.44 -9.74 0.62
N ASP A 404 -3.74 -9.45 0.50
CA ASP A 404 -4.24 -8.43 -0.42
C ASP A 404 -3.82 -7.03 0.02
N LYS A 405 -3.83 -6.76 1.34
CA LYS A 405 -3.23 -5.53 1.88
C LYS A 405 -1.75 -5.46 1.55
N VAL A 406 -0.99 -6.55 1.73
CA VAL A 406 0.44 -6.59 1.38
C VAL A 406 0.64 -6.19 -0.10
N ARG A 407 -0.19 -6.69 -1.02
CA ARG A 407 -0.12 -6.34 -2.45
C ARG A 407 -0.49 -4.89 -2.77
N THR A 408 -1.17 -4.17 -1.87
CA THR A 408 -1.43 -2.73 -2.06
C THR A 408 -0.19 -1.87 -1.84
N PHE A 409 0.82 -2.39 -1.12
CA PHE A 409 2.03 -1.64 -0.88
C PHE A 409 2.88 -1.57 -2.16
N PRO A 410 3.31 -0.37 -2.58
CA PRO A 410 3.83 -0.22 -3.93
C PRO A 410 5.14 -0.99 -4.23
N GLN A 411 5.87 -1.53 -3.24
CA GLN A 411 7.04 -2.36 -3.49
C GLN A 411 6.66 -3.71 -4.12
N PHE A 412 5.39 -4.09 -4.07
CA PHE A 412 4.86 -5.29 -4.66
C PHE A 412 4.08 -5.05 -5.97
N GLU A 413 4.08 -3.81 -6.51
CA GLU A 413 3.40 -3.49 -7.80
C GLU A 413 3.84 -4.42 -8.93
N ASP A 414 5.14 -4.69 -9.04
CA ASP A 414 5.71 -5.55 -10.08
C ASP A 414 5.18 -7.00 -10.03
N PHE A 415 4.64 -7.42 -8.88
CA PHE A 415 4.11 -8.77 -8.62
C PHE A 415 2.57 -8.84 -8.68
N LYS A 416 1.89 -7.75 -9.06
CA LYS A 416 0.44 -7.78 -9.30
C LYS A 416 0.11 -8.62 -10.53
N GLU A 417 -1.17 -8.99 -10.65
CA GLU A 417 -1.66 -9.71 -11.82
C GLU A 417 -1.38 -8.91 -13.11
N GLY A 418 -0.77 -9.55 -14.11
CA GLY A 418 -0.29 -8.89 -15.33
C GLY A 418 1.04 -8.12 -15.19
N GLY A 419 1.63 -8.07 -13.99
CA GLY A 419 2.93 -7.47 -13.74
C GLY A 419 4.11 -8.30 -14.27
N PRO A 420 5.31 -7.70 -14.40
CA PRO A 420 6.48 -8.33 -15.00
C PRO A 420 7.13 -9.42 -14.11
N LEU A 421 6.83 -9.45 -12.81
CA LEU A 421 7.42 -10.38 -11.85
C LEU A 421 6.37 -11.34 -11.28
N GLN A 422 6.80 -12.55 -10.93
CA GLN A 422 5.94 -13.62 -10.43
C GLN A 422 6.50 -14.22 -9.14
N ILE A 423 5.63 -14.52 -8.18
CA ILE A 423 6.04 -15.14 -6.92
C ILE A 423 6.30 -16.64 -7.05
N GLY A 424 5.84 -17.28 -8.12
CA GLY A 424 5.95 -18.73 -8.34
C GLY A 424 4.94 -19.55 -7.51
N SER A 425 4.96 -20.87 -7.67
CA SER A 425 4.04 -21.79 -6.98
C SER A 425 4.25 -21.78 -5.45
N LEU A 426 3.16 -21.97 -4.70
CA LEU A 426 3.13 -22.13 -3.24
C LEU A 426 2.70 -23.54 -2.82
N GLU A 427 2.65 -24.50 -3.75
CA GLU A 427 2.21 -25.88 -3.48
C GLU A 427 3.01 -26.54 -2.34
N ASN A 428 4.31 -26.28 -2.26
CA ASN A 428 5.16 -26.79 -1.19
C ASN A 428 4.74 -26.25 0.18
N MET A 429 4.29 -24.99 0.26
CA MET A 429 3.76 -24.38 1.49
C MET A 429 2.37 -24.90 1.84
N GLU A 430 1.51 -25.01 0.84
CA GLU A 430 0.16 -25.56 1.00
C GLU A 430 0.18 -27.00 1.51
N TYR A 431 1.13 -27.81 1.04
CA TYR A 431 1.35 -29.17 1.52
C TYR A 431 1.55 -29.20 3.05
N TYR A 432 2.51 -28.43 3.58
CA TYR A 432 2.77 -28.39 5.02
C TYR A 432 1.60 -27.77 5.79
N ARG A 433 0.95 -26.76 5.20
CA ARG A 433 -0.23 -26.12 5.79
C ARG A 433 -1.36 -27.13 6.04
N LYS A 434 -1.62 -28.01 5.06
CA LYS A 434 -2.60 -29.10 5.16
C LYS A 434 -2.12 -30.21 6.09
N LYS A 435 -0.88 -30.69 5.91
CA LYS A 435 -0.29 -31.79 6.70
C LYS A 435 -0.30 -31.49 8.19
N LEU A 436 0.09 -30.28 8.59
CA LEU A 436 0.19 -29.86 9.99
C LEU A 436 -1.12 -29.25 10.52
N LYS A 437 -2.18 -29.20 9.71
CA LYS A 437 -3.49 -28.62 10.05
C LYS A 437 -3.35 -27.21 10.64
N CYS A 438 -2.58 -26.35 9.96
CA CYS A 438 -2.25 -25.03 10.48
C CYS A 438 -3.48 -24.13 10.55
N LYS A 439 -3.51 -23.26 11.56
CA LYS A 439 -4.55 -22.24 11.75
C LYS A 439 -4.38 -21.09 10.76
N GLY A 440 -5.45 -20.30 10.60
CA GLY A 440 -5.40 -19.05 9.83
C GLY A 440 -4.71 -17.91 10.58
N PHE A 441 -4.29 -16.88 9.83
CA PHE A 441 -3.49 -15.75 10.29
C PHE A 441 -4.08 -14.99 11.48
N ALA A 442 -5.41 -14.91 11.56
CA ALA A 442 -6.10 -14.30 12.70
C ALA A 442 -5.71 -14.94 14.05
N SER A 443 -5.30 -16.22 14.05
CA SER A 443 -4.81 -16.89 15.26
C SER A 443 -3.46 -16.35 15.74
N TYR A 444 -2.61 -15.89 14.81
CA TYR A 444 -1.36 -15.20 15.13
C TYR A 444 -1.67 -13.81 15.72
N LEU A 445 -2.58 -13.05 15.09
CA LEU A 445 -2.99 -11.74 15.62
C LEU A 445 -3.63 -11.85 17.01
N GLU A 446 -4.48 -12.85 17.24
CA GLU A 446 -5.10 -13.08 18.56
C GLU A 446 -4.05 -13.43 19.63
N ARG A 447 -3.03 -14.21 19.28
CA ARG A 447 -1.93 -14.56 20.20
C ARG A 447 -1.14 -13.34 20.64
N PHE A 448 -0.94 -12.38 19.75
CA PHE A 448 -0.15 -11.17 19.98
C PHE A 448 -1.03 -9.92 20.03
N LYS A 449 -2.30 -10.06 20.43
CA LYS A 449 -3.27 -8.97 20.40
C LYS A 449 -2.89 -7.80 21.29
N ASP A 450 -2.21 -8.06 22.40
CA ASP A 450 -1.75 -7.00 23.30
C ASP A 450 -0.76 -6.09 22.56
N PHE A 451 0.07 -6.65 21.66
CA PHE A 451 0.90 -5.82 20.79
C PHE A 451 0.07 -5.11 19.71
N TYR A 452 -0.81 -5.81 18.97
CA TYR A 452 -1.50 -5.19 17.83
C TYR A 452 -2.60 -4.19 18.23
N LEU A 453 -3.40 -4.52 19.24
CA LEU A 453 -4.48 -3.70 19.77
C LEU A 453 -3.93 -2.63 20.72
N ASP A 454 -3.13 -2.99 21.72
CA ASP A 454 -2.73 -2.02 22.75
C ASP A 454 -1.66 -1.02 22.28
N THR A 455 -1.04 -1.23 21.12
CA THR A 455 -0.13 -0.24 20.50
C THR A 455 -0.75 0.50 19.30
N GLY A 456 -2.01 0.19 18.97
CA GLY A 456 -2.76 0.86 17.89
C GLY A 456 -2.34 0.44 16.48
N ARG A 457 -1.70 -0.72 16.32
CA ARG A 457 -1.32 -1.26 15.01
C ARG A 457 -2.49 -1.87 14.24
N LEU A 458 -3.55 -2.23 14.94
CA LEU A 458 -4.82 -2.67 14.36
C LEU A 458 -5.88 -1.66 14.81
N PRO A 459 -5.84 -0.41 14.32
CA PRO A 459 -6.66 0.66 14.87
C PRO A 459 -8.12 0.49 14.46
N ASP A 460 -9.03 0.95 15.31
CA ASP A 460 -10.47 0.91 15.03
C ASP A 460 -10.88 1.85 13.89
N SER A 461 -10.10 2.92 13.68
CA SER A 461 -10.31 3.89 12.61
C SER A 461 -9.01 4.59 12.21
N VAL A 462 -8.90 4.91 10.92
CA VAL A 462 -7.90 5.80 10.32
C VAL A 462 -8.64 7.01 9.75
N TYR A 463 -8.09 8.20 9.88
CA TYR A 463 -8.75 9.46 9.50
C TYR A 463 -7.73 10.54 9.13
N ASN A 464 -8.19 11.60 8.46
CA ASN A 464 -7.42 12.83 8.33
C ASN A 464 -7.67 13.73 9.54
N LEU A 465 -6.67 14.53 9.93
CA LEU A 465 -6.82 15.53 10.98
C LEU A 465 -6.92 16.92 10.35
N ARG A 466 -8.11 17.52 10.37
CA ARG A 466 -8.38 18.83 9.79
C ARG A 466 -8.45 19.89 10.88
N GLU A 467 -7.75 21.00 10.70
CA GLU A 467 -7.88 22.19 11.55
C GLU A 467 -9.00 23.07 10.99
N ARG A 468 -10.01 23.34 11.82
CA ARG A 468 -11.30 23.91 11.40
C ARG A 468 -11.18 25.35 10.92
N LYS A 469 -10.30 26.17 11.51
CA LYS A 469 -10.19 27.59 11.18
C LYS A 469 -9.53 27.81 9.82
N THR A 470 -8.43 27.10 9.57
CA THR A 470 -7.65 27.17 8.34
C THR A 470 -8.25 26.32 7.21
N GLY A 471 -8.99 25.26 7.55
CA GLY A 471 -9.48 24.26 6.61
C GLY A 471 -8.41 23.31 6.09
N LEU A 472 -7.17 23.40 6.60
CA LEU A 472 -6.04 22.57 6.18
C LEU A 472 -5.96 21.29 7.02
N CYS A 473 -5.35 20.26 6.43
CA CYS A 473 -5.13 18.97 7.08
C CYS A 473 -3.68 18.79 7.51
N LEU A 474 -3.50 18.16 8.67
CA LEU A 474 -2.21 17.65 9.10
C LEU A 474 -1.67 16.73 8.03
N SER A 475 -0.42 16.96 7.65
CA SER A 475 0.25 16.24 6.58
C SER A 475 1.65 15.86 7.05
N HIS A 476 2.00 14.59 6.87
CA HIS A 476 3.33 14.08 7.11
C HIS A 476 4.26 14.52 6.00
N GLU A 477 5.27 15.32 6.34
CA GLU A 477 6.29 15.74 5.37
C GLU A 477 7.33 14.63 5.23
N PHE A 478 7.45 14.09 4.03
CA PHE A 478 8.33 12.97 3.73
C PHE A 478 9.18 13.27 2.49
N ALA A 479 10.50 13.29 2.64
CA ALA A 479 11.43 13.60 1.56
C ALA A 479 12.69 12.73 1.63
N ASN A 480 13.16 12.23 0.48
CA ASN A 480 14.38 11.41 0.39
C ASN A 480 14.38 10.20 1.33
N GLY A 481 13.24 9.52 1.47
CA GLY A 481 13.13 8.35 2.34
C GLY A 481 13.07 8.68 3.85
N LYS A 482 12.98 9.97 4.23
CA LYS A 482 13.01 10.39 5.63
C LYS A 482 11.80 11.26 5.97
N SER A 483 11.25 11.00 7.14
CA SER A 483 10.31 11.90 7.82
C SER A 483 11.02 13.23 8.08
N LYS A 484 10.41 14.35 7.64
CA LYS A 484 10.94 15.72 7.81
C LYS A 484 10.19 16.51 8.86
N GLY A 485 8.93 16.17 9.10
CA GLY A 485 8.11 16.82 10.11
C GLY A 485 6.63 16.63 9.82
N PHE A 486 5.84 17.51 10.39
CA PHE A 486 4.43 17.63 10.09
C PHE A 486 4.12 19.09 9.76
N ILE A 487 3.26 19.28 8.77
CA ILE A 487 2.81 20.57 8.29
C ILE A 487 1.29 20.53 8.14
N LEU A 488 0.68 21.70 7.97
CA LEU A 488 -0.67 21.82 7.46
C LEU A 488 -0.62 22.04 5.94
N SER A 489 -1.35 21.22 5.21
CA SER A 489 -1.48 21.33 3.76
C SER A 489 -2.94 21.09 3.33
N PRO A 490 -3.32 21.39 2.08
CA PRO A 490 -4.68 21.16 1.60
C PRO A 490 -5.15 19.73 1.83
N CYS A 491 -6.38 19.57 2.33
CA CYS A 491 -6.91 18.27 2.67
C CYS A 491 -7.06 17.34 1.45
N SER A 492 -6.68 16.08 1.64
CA SER A 492 -6.78 15.05 0.61
C SER A 492 -7.15 13.70 1.23
N GLN A 493 -8.36 13.23 0.90
CA GLN A 493 -8.89 11.98 1.43
C GLN A 493 -8.04 10.75 1.01
N GLY A 494 -7.52 10.76 -0.21
CA GLY A 494 -6.75 9.64 -0.77
C GLY A 494 -5.29 9.58 -0.35
N SER A 495 -4.80 10.59 0.40
CA SER A 495 -3.39 10.69 0.73
C SER A 495 -3.00 9.88 1.94
N GLU A 496 -1.99 9.04 1.75
CA GLU A 496 -1.38 8.25 2.81
C GLU A 496 -0.58 9.14 3.77
N LEU A 497 -0.11 10.32 3.32
CA LEU A 497 0.61 11.28 4.16
C LEU A 497 -0.31 12.05 5.12
N GLN A 498 -1.61 12.08 4.85
CA GLN A 498 -2.58 12.80 5.68
C GLN A 498 -3.45 11.88 6.53
N ARG A 499 -3.15 10.58 6.53
CA ARG A 499 -3.88 9.60 7.31
C ARG A 499 -3.19 9.36 8.64
N PHE A 500 -3.97 9.40 9.70
CA PHE A 500 -3.51 9.21 11.06
C PHE A 500 -4.42 8.24 11.79
N HIS A 501 -3.88 7.66 12.86
CA HIS A 501 -4.63 6.90 13.83
C HIS A 501 -4.03 7.09 15.21
N GLU A 502 -4.79 6.74 16.23
CA GLU A 502 -4.26 6.67 17.58
C GLU A 502 -3.29 5.47 17.71
N ALA A 503 -2.18 5.67 18.42
CA ALA A 503 -1.11 4.70 18.57
C ALA A 503 -0.44 4.79 19.96
N ASN A 504 0.54 3.92 20.19
CA ASN A 504 1.31 3.79 21.42
C ASN A 504 0.48 3.31 22.61
N SER A 505 1.06 2.42 23.43
CA SER A 505 0.38 1.97 24.64
C SER A 505 0.16 3.12 25.61
N GLY A 506 -0.98 3.11 26.29
CA GLY A 506 -1.24 4.01 27.41
C GLY A 506 -0.61 3.51 28.71
N SER A 507 -0.63 4.34 29.75
CA SER A 507 -0.04 4.04 31.06
C SER A 507 -0.57 2.78 31.76
N ARG A 508 -1.75 2.28 31.36
CA ARG A 508 -2.36 1.04 31.85
C ARG A 508 -2.21 -0.14 30.89
N GLY A 509 -1.33 -0.04 29.89
CA GLY A 509 -1.16 -1.05 28.86
C GLY A 509 -2.32 -1.11 27.86
N ARG A 510 -3.14 -0.05 27.74
CA ARG A 510 -4.24 0.03 26.76
C ARG A 510 -4.00 1.19 25.82
N CYS A 511 -4.19 0.98 24.53
CA CYS A 511 -4.09 2.04 23.53
C CYS A 511 -5.15 3.14 23.78
N CYS A 512 -4.91 4.41 23.46
CA CYS A 512 -3.72 4.95 22.79
C CYS A 512 -3.24 6.23 23.45
N SER A 513 -1.93 6.38 23.62
CA SER A 513 -1.32 7.60 24.18
C SER A 513 -0.90 8.62 23.14
N GLY A 514 -0.63 8.20 21.90
CA GLY A 514 -0.11 9.06 20.83
C GLY A 514 -0.92 9.04 19.54
N VAL A 515 -0.46 9.83 18.57
CA VAL A 515 -1.01 9.91 17.21
C VAL A 515 0.09 9.57 16.22
N LYS A 516 -0.19 8.63 15.31
CA LYS A 516 0.75 8.07 14.35
C LYS A 516 0.28 8.29 12.92
N ALA A 517 1.21 8.60 12.01
CA ALA A 517 0.98 8.58 10.57
C ALA A 517 0.73 7.14 10.09
N TRP A 518 -0.39 6.92 9.39
CA TRP A 518 -0.82 5.59 8.95
C TRP A 518 0.16 4.96 7.97
N ASP A 519 0.54 3.70 8.20
CA ASP A 519 1.57 2.99 7.42
C ASP A 519 2.98 3.65 7.41
N PHE A 520 3.26 4.60 8.31
CA PHE A 520 4.60 5.18 8.52
C PHE A 520 5.03 5.08 9.99
N ASP A 521 6.29 4.78 10.27
CA ASP A 521 6.82 4.85 11.65
C ASP A 521 7.18 6.29 12.05
N ALA A 522 6.15 7.14 12.12
CA ALA A 522 6.26 8.55 12.46
C ALA A 522 5.13 8.96 13.40
N CYS A 523 5.49 9.35 14.62
CA CYS A 523 4.55 9.84 15.63
C CYS A 523 4.73 11.34 15.87
N LEU A 524 3.62 12.02 16.16
CA LEU A 524 3.65 13.41 16.62
C LEU A 524 4.50 13.49 17.88
N THR A 525 5.48 14.40 17.92
CA THR A 525 6.43 14.51 19.02
C THR A 525 6.65 15.98 19.39
N ALA A 526 6.47 16.31 20.67
CA ALA A 526 6.82 17.61 21.24
C ALA A 526 7.58 17.42 22.55
N TRP A 527 8.41 18.39 22.91
CA TRP A 527 9.31 18.30 24.07
C TRP A 527 9.04 19.39 25.13
N ALA A 528 8.37 20.47 24.73
CA ALA A 528 7.95 21.55 25.61
C ALA A 528 6.70 22.25 25.07
N ALA A 529 6.01 22.97 25.95
CA ALA A 529 5.05 23.98 25.51
C ALA A 529 5.79 25.13 24.81
N ASN A 530 5.14 25.76 23.84
CA ASN A 530 5.69 26.77 22.93
C ASN A 530 6.90 26.26 22.13
N SER A 531 6.85 25.01 21.67
CA SER A 531 7.87 24.40 20.82
C SER A 531 7.30 23.92 19.51
N ASP A 532 8.14 23.87 18.47
CA ASP A 532 7.75 23.33 17.17
C ASP A 532 7.34 21.86 17.29
N LEU A 533 6.29 21.48 16.54
CA LEU A 533 5.95 20.06 16.40
C LEU A 533 7.07 19.36 15.62
N THR A 534 7.58 18.26 16.17
CA THR A 534 8.59 17.42 15.52
C THR A 534 8.02 16.04 15.21
N THR A 535 8.83 15.23 14.53
CA THR A 535 8.54 13.85 14.18
C THR A 535 9.64 12.95 14.71
N SER A 536 9.27 11.80 15.27
CA SER A 536 10.21 10.75 15.69
C SER A 536 9.59 9.37 15.49
N GLY A 537 10.42 8.32 15.51
CA GLY A 537 9.93 6.93 15.48
C GLY A 537 9.00 6.67 16.67
N CYS A 538 7.91 5.96 16.43
CA CYS A 538 6.88 5.76 17.45
C CYS A 538 7.40 4.88 18.60
N ASP A 539 7.25 5.34 19.84
CA ASP A 539 7.46 4.50 21.01
C ASP A 539 6.19 3.71 21.32
N TYR A 540 6.10 2.53 20.71
CA TYR A 540 4.93 1.66 20.75
C TYR A 540 4.45 1.33 22.16
N PHE A 541 5.33 1.38 23.16
CA PHE A 541 5.02 1.04 24.55
C PHE A 541 4.79 2.27 25.45
N GLY A 542 4.69 3.47 24.87
CA GLY A 542 4.18 4.66 25.54
C GLY A 542 5.09 5.29 26.60
N ARG A 543 6.39 4.99 26.60
CA ARG A 543 7.36 5.54 27.56
C ARG A 543 7.72 7.00 27.22
N SER A 544 7.64 7.37 25.95
CA SER A 544 7.88 8.74 25.48
C SER A 544 6.67 9.64 25.74
N THR A 545 6.71 10.39 26.83
CA THR A 545 5.71 11.44 27.13
C THR A 545 5.65 12.52 26.06
N GLY A 546 6.75 12.73 25.33
CA GLY A 546 6.79 13.65 24.20
C GLY A 546 5.85 13.26 23.06
N GLN A 547 5.45 11.99 22.98
CA GLN A 547 4.50 11.49 21.98
C GLN A 547 3.06 11.37 22.50
N HIS A 548 2.78 11.86 23.71
CA HIS A 548 1.45 11.74 24.30
C HIS A 548 0.51 12.80 23.70
N PHE A 549 -0.14 12.48 22.59
CA PHE A 549 -1.10 13.34 21.90
C PHE A 549 -2.48 12.70 21.88
N LYS A 550 -3.51 13.48 22.25
CA LYS A 550 -4.90 13.03 22.23
C LYS A 550 -5.83 14.13 21.74
N LEU A 551 -6.71 13.79 20.81
CA LEU A 551 -7.81 14.66 20.42
C LEU A 551 -8.89 14.61 21.52
N SER A 552 -9.18 15.74 22.14
CA SER A 552 -10.23 15.84 23.15
C SER A 552 -11.60 16.09 22.51
N ASP A 553 -12.67 15.83 23.26
CA ASP A 553 -14.06 16.03 22.81
C ASP A 553 -14.38 17.50 22.45
N ARG A 554 -13.54 18.44 22.92
CA ARG A 554 -13.65 19.87 22.60
C ARG A 554 -12.92 20.25 21.30
N GLY A 555 -12.32 19.29 20.60
CA GLY A 555 -11.54 19.52 19.39
C GLY A 555 -10.13 20.03 19.65
N ASN A 556 -9.59 19.93 20.87
CA ASN A 556 -8.18 20.25 21.09
C ASN A 556 -7.32 19.01 20.82
N LEU A 557 -6.23 19.15 20.07
CA LEU A 557 -5.21 18.11 20.03
C LEU A 557 -4.20 18.34 21.17
N GLU A 558 -4.47 17.73 22.32
CA GLU A 558 -3.78 17.98 23.59
C GLU A 558 -2.51 17.13 23.70
N TRP A 559 -1.40 17.78 24.06
CA TRP A 559 -0.11 17.16 24.34
C TRP A 559 0.11 16.99 25.85
N ASN A 560 0.60 15.83 26.25
CA ASN A 560 1.01 15.47 27.62
C ASN A 560 0.01 15.92 28.69
N GLY A 561 -1.26 15.52 28.52
CA GLY A 561 -2.33 15.80 29.50
C GLY A 561 -2.68 17.29 29.66
N ARG A 562 -2.68 18.05 28.54
CA ARG A 562 -2.93 19.51 28.43
C ARG A 562 -1.76 20.42 28.82
N SER A 563 -0.55 19.88 28.83
CA SER A 563 0.65 20.72 28.96
C SER A 563 0.84 21.63 27.73
N GLY A 564 0.26 21.26 26.59
CA GLY A 564 0.13 22.13 25.42
C GLY A 564 -0.91 21.60 24.44
N CYS A 565 -1.24 22.40 23.43
CA CYS A 565 -2.16 22.05 22.36
C CYS A 565 -1.51 22.33 21.01
N LEU A 566 -1.70 21.41 20.05
CA LEU A 566 -1.22 21.62 18.70
C LEU A 566 -2.01 22.75 18.03
N ALA A 567 -1.29 23.71 17.47
CA ALA A 567 -1.83 24.84 16.75
C ALA A 567 -1.02 25.14 15.47
N PRO A 568 -1.67 25.73 14.45
CA PRO A 568 -0.93 26.35 13.36
C PRO A 568 0.01 27.43 13.91
N LYS A 569 1.23 27.52 13.39
CA LYS A 569 2.00 28.76 13.51
C LYS A 569 1.18 29.88 12.86
N SER A 570 1.36 31.13 13.32
CA SER A 570 0.67 32.29 12.73
C SER A 570 0.65 32.19 11.20
N ALA A 571 -0.55 32.17 10.61
CA ALA A 571 -0.77 31.95 9.19
C ALA A 571 0.13 32.89 8.35
N PRO A 572 0.57 32.48 7.14
CA PRO A 572 1.15 33.43 6.19
C PRO A 572 0.19 34.61 6.04
N GLU A 573 0.75 35.82 5.99
CA GLU A 573 -0.03 37.06 5.82
C GLU A 573 -1.06 36.87 4.71
N ALA A 574 -2.32 37.20 5.01
CA ALA A 574 -3.41 37.11 4.05
C ALA A 574 -3.02 37.85 2.77
N GLY A 575 -3.30 37.25 1.61
CA GLY A 575 -2.93 37.86 0.34
C GLY A 575 -3.59 39.24 0.22
N GLN A 576 -2.78 40.29 0.02
CA GLN A 576 -3.31 41.64 -0.12
C GLN A 576 -4.25 41.69 -1.33
N MET A 577 -5.43 42.27 -1.11
CA MET A 577 -6.44 42.41 -2.15
C MET A 577 -6.06 43.59 -3.07
N ARG A 578 -6.06 43.37 -4.38
CA ARG A 578 -5.85 44.43 -5.38
C ARG A 578 -7.04 44.52 -6.33
N VAL A 579 -7.39 45.75 -6.71
CA VAL A 579 -8.33 46.04 -7.80
C VAL A 579 -7.58 46.76 -8.92
N GLY A 580 -7.79 46.30 -10.14
CA GLY A 580 -7.05 46.76 -11.29
C GLY A 580 -7.58 46.19 -12.60
N ARG A 581 -6.98 46.65 -13.70
CA ARG A 581 -7.21 46.07 -15.03
C ARG A 581 -6.24 44.91 -15.18
N PHE A 582 -6.77 43.70 -15.27
CA PHE A 582 -5.99 42.48 -15.39
C PHE A 582 -6.37 41.75 -16.68
N SER A 583 -5.39 41.09 -17.32
CA SER A 583 -5.71 40.09 -18.35
C SER A 583 -6.39 38.88 -17.69
N SER A 584 -7.13 38.08 -18.46
CA SER A 584 -7.79 36.88 -17.93
C SER A 584 -6.83 35.87 -17.30
N ALA A 585 -5.56 35.86 -17.71
CA ALA A 585 -4.50 35.02 -17.14
C ALA A 585 -3.88 35.62 -15.87
N ALA A 586 -3.88 36.95 -15.72
CA ALA A 586 -3.26 37.62 -14.57
C ALA A 586 -4.14 37.58 -13.31
N CYS A 587 -5.47 37.52 -13.48
CA CYS A 587 -6.44 37.48 -12.38
C CYS A 587 -7.51 36.39 -12.56
N PRO A 588 -7.27 35.17 -12.05
CA PRO A 588 -8.19 34.04 -12.16
C PRO A 588 -9.26 34.08 -11.04
N SER A 589 -9.88 35.24 -10.81
CA SER A 589 -10.98 35.34 -9.84
C SER A 589 -12.28 34.82 -10.42
N ARG A 590 -13.00 34.02 -9.62
CA ARG A 590 -14.27 33.40 -10.00
C ARG A 590 -15.32 33.49 -8.90
N VAL A 591 -16.57 33.29 -9.31
CA VAL A 591 -17.72 33.20 -8.42
C VAL A 591 -18.15 31.74 -8.31
N GLU A 592 -18.12 31.21 -7.10
CA GLU A 592 -18.63 29.87 -6.79
C GLU A 592 -20.02 29.99 -6.14
N PRO A 593 -21.09 29.43 -6.76
CA PRO A 593 -22.42 29.46 -6.16
C PRO A 593 -22.49 28.49 -4.96
N LEU A 594 -23.05 28.94 -3.84
CA LEU A 594 -23.27 28.10 -2.65
C LEU A 594 -24.73 27.63 -2.51
N GLY A 595 -25.61 28.07 -3.41
CA GLY A 595 -27.05 27.80 -3.40
C GLY A 595 -27.89 29.05 -3.13
N GLY A 596 -29.03 29.17 -3.82
CA GLY A 596 -29.86 30.39 -3.75
C GLY A 596 -29.14 31.62 -4.29
N GLN A 597 -29.23 32.75 -3.58
CA GLN A 597 -28.52 34.00 -3.90
C GLN A 597 -27.10 34.08 -3.28
N GLN A 598 -26.65 33.02 -2.60
CA GLN A 598 -25.35 32.99 -1.92
C GLN A 598 -24.25 32.50 -2.85
N LEU A 599 -23.10 33.16 -2.74
CA LEU A 599 -21.92 32.90 -3.54
C LEU A 599 -20.65 33.14 -2.73
N ARG A 600 -19.54 32.65 -3.28
CA ARG A 600 -18.19 32.82 -2.75
C ARG A 600 -17.31 33.37 -3.87
N ILE A 601 -16.41 34.29 -3.53
CA ILE A 601 -15.47 34.87 -4.48
C ILE A 601 -14.12 34.20 -4.22
N VAL A 602 -13.61 33.47 -5.21
CA VAL A 602 -12.36 32.73 -5.10
C VAL A 602 -11.35 33.31 -6.07
N SER A 603 -10.14 33.59 -5.62
CA SER A 603 -9.00 34.01 -6.44
C SER A 603 -7.77 33.20 -6.03
N ARG A 604 -7.14 32.49 -6.98
CA ARG A 604 -5.93 31.68 -6.73
C ARG A 604 -6.08 30.67 -5.58
N GLY A 605 -7.26 30.06 -5.46
CA GLY A 605 -7.57 29.09 -4.39
C GLY A 605 -7.81 29.72 -3.01
N LEU A 606 -7.71 31.04 -2.88
CA LEU A 606 -8.08 31.79 -1.69
C LEU A 606 -9.48 32.39 -1.84
N CYS A 607 -10.21 32.48 -0.75
CA CYS A 607 -11.54 33.03 -0.67
C CYS A 607 -11.48 34.46 -0.18
N LEU A 608 -12.26 35.35 -0.81
CA LEU A 608 -12.42 36.71 -0.33
C LEU A 608 -13.17 36.67 1.00
N THR A 609 -12.47 37.04 2.08
CA THR A 609 -13.02 37.12 3.42
C THR A 609 -13.44 38.56 3.69
N ALA A 610 -14.73 38.75 3.99
CA ALA A 610 -15.28 39.96 4.59
C ALA A 610 -15.08 39.90 6.11
N PRO A 611 -14.29 40.79 6.70
CA PRO A 611 -14.03 40.75 8.13
C PRO A 611 -15.17 41.41 8.93
N GLU A 612 -15.02 41.45 10.26
CA GLU A 612 -15.93 42.21 11.11
C GLU A 612 -15.84 43.73 10.82
N PRO A 613 -16.87 44.53 11.17
CA PRO A 613 -16.85 45.98 10.93
C PRO A 613 -15.62 46.66 11.54
N GLY A 614 -14.74 47.23 10.70
CA GLY A 614 -13.52 47.94 11.13
C GLY A 614 -12.21 47.35 10.63
N GLU A 615 -12.23 46.13 10.08
CA GLU A 615 -11.06 45.43 9.54
C GLU A 615 -11.01 45.47 8.00
N ALA A 616 -9.83 45.24 7.42
CA ALA A 616 -9.62 45.26 5.97
C ALA A 616 -9.95 43.89 5.34
N MET A 617 -10.64 43.90 4.18
CA MET A 617 -10.88 42.68 3.40
C MET A 617 -9.55 42.07 2.91
N SER A 618 -9.51 40.75 2.87
CA SER A 618 -8.33 39.98 2.48
C SER A 618 -8.73 38.70 1.75
N PHE A 619 -7.77 38.08 1.06
CA PHE A 619 -7.93 36.72 0.53
C PHE A 619 -7.27 35.72 1.49
N GLU A 620 -8.07 34.79 2.01
CA GLU A 620 -7.66 33.78 2.99
C GLU A 620 -7.91 32.36 2.48
N THR A 621 -7.42 31.34 3.17
CA THR A 621 -7.73 29.95 2.80
C THR A 621 -9.24 29.73 2.82
N CYS A 622 -9.76 29.11 1.76
CA CYS A 622 -11.19 28.81 1.66
C CYS A 622 -11.60 27.83 2.75
N GLY A 623 -12.50 28.23 3.64
CA GLY A 623 -13.09 27.36 4.66
C GLY A 623 -14.28 26.56 4.13
N ASP A 624 -14.82 25.68 4.95
CA ASP A 624 -16.07 24.95 4.66
C ASP A 624 -17.22 25.92 4.33
N ALA A 625 -18.28 25.42 3.68
CA ALA A 625 -19.46 26.21 3.29
C ALA A 625 -20.13 27.01 4.45
N GLY A 626 -19.80 26.71 5.71
CA GLY A 626 -20.28 27.41 6.90
C GLY A 626 -19.48 28.65 7.32
N ASN A 627 -18.33 28.97 6.69
CA ASN A 627 -17.57 30.18 7.02
C ASN A 627 -18.27 31.45 6.50
N LYS A 628 -19.13 32.04 7.34
CA LYS A 628 -19.98 33.19 6.99
C LYS A 628 -19.22 34.44 6.55
N ALA A 629 -17.96 34.59 6.94
CA ALA A 629 -17.12 35.71 6.52
C ALA A 629 -16.74 35.60 5.03
N GLN A 630 -16.76 34.40 4.45
CA GLN A 630 -16.45 34.14 3.04
C GLN A 630 -17.72 33.98 2.17
N VAL A 631 -18.91 34.16 2.76
CA VAL A 631 -20.20 34.05 2.07
C VAL A 631 -20.71 35.44 1.71
N TRP A 632 -21.00 35.60 0.43
CA TRP A 632 -21.52 36.82 -0.17
C TRP A 632 -22.93 36.56 -0.69
N THR A 633 -23.84 37.49 -0.51
CA THR A 633 -25.21 37.40 -1.04
C THR A 633 -25.35 38.37 -2.20
N SER A 634 -25.74 37.85 -3.36
CA SER A 634 -26.15 38.67 -4.49
C SER A 634 -27.56 39.22 -4.23
N SER A 635 -27.73 40.54 -4.22
CA SER A 635 -29.06 41.18 -4.12
C SER A 635 -29.41 41.89 -5.42
N SER A 636 -30.69 41.87 -5.80
CA SER A 636 -31.18 42.52 -7.02
C SER A 636 -31.26 44.03 -6.84
N SER A 637 -30.53 44.79 -7.67
CA SER A 637 -30.72 46.23 -7.79
C SER A 637 -32.01 46.54 -8.59
N ARG A 638 -32.70 47.66 -8.31
CA ARG A 638 -33.90 48.10 -9.06
C ARG A 638 -33.63 48.41 -10.54
N ARG A 639 -32.37 48.45 -11.00
CA ARG A 639 -32.01 48.50 -12.42
C ARG A 639 -31.88 47.07 -12.94
N ALA A 640 -32.76 46.68 -13.87
CA ALA A 640 -32.81 45.35 -14.47
C ALA A 640 -31.41 44.83 -14.86
N ASN A 641 -31.11 43.59 -14.44
CA ASN A 641 -29.87 42.81 -14.67
C ASN A 641 -28.60 43.24 -13.90
N ARG A 642 -28.69 43.94 -12.76
CA ARG A 642 -27.51 44.31 -11.94
C ARG A 642 -27.58 43.72 -10.52
N LEU A 643 -26.49 43.08 -10.07
CA LEU A 643 -26.38 42.45 -8.75
C LEU A 643 -25.37 43.20 -7.88
N GLN A 644 -25.69 43.42 -6.61
CA GLN A 644 -24.77 43.96 -5.59
C GLN A 644 -24.30 42.84 -4.67
N LEU A 645 -23.00 42.79 -4.37
CA LEU A 645 -22.40 41.80 -3.48
C LEU A 645 -22.41 42.29 -2.03
N LYS A 646 -23.17 41.59 -1.20
CA LYS A 646 -23.39 41.92 0.22
C LYS A 646 -22.72 40.88 1.11
N SER A 647 -21.89 41.31 2.05
CA SER A 647 -21.30 40.45 3.09
C SER A 647 -22.36 39.98 4.08
N ASN A 648 -22.03 38.99 4.90
CA ASN A 648 -22.93 38.53 5.96
C ASN A 648 -23.24 39.61 7.03
N ALA A 649 -22.36 40.59 7.22
CA ALA A 649 -22.61 41.76 8.08
C ALA A 649 -23.54 42.81 7.41
N GLY A 650 -23.98 42.55 6.18
CA GLY A 650 -24.87 43.42 5.43
C GLY A 650 -24.20 44.63 4.78
N LEU A 651 -22.86 44.60 4.65
CA LEU A 651 -22.06 45.63 3.98
C LEU A 651 -21.80 45.26 2.53
N CYS A 652 -21.69 46.24 1.65
CA CYS A 652 -21.44 46.05 0.23
C CYS A 652 -20.01 46.44 -0.14
N ILE A 653 -19.44 45.78 -1.15
CA ILE A 653 -18.11 46.08 -1.65
C ILE A 653 -18.19 47.37 -2.49
N GLU A 654 -17.37 48.36 -2.12
CA GLU A 654 -17.24 49.64 -2.79
C GLU A 654 -15.79 49.86 -3.24
N ASN A 655 -15.58 50.37 -4.44
CA ASN A 655 -14.27 50.79 -4.91
C ASN A 655 -14.00 52.26 -4.51
N VAL A 656 -13.13 52.46 -3.53
CA VAL A 656 -12.71 53.78 -3.07
C VAL A 656 -11.27 54.03 -3.55
N ALA A 657 -11.11 54.84 -4.60
CA ALA A 657 -9.81 55.22 -5.16
C ALA A 657 -8.89 54.02 -5.53
N GLY A 658 -9.47 52.93 -6.04
CA GLY A 658 -8.72 51.72 -6.42
C GLY A 658 -8.55 50.70 -5.29
N VAL A 659 -9.10 50.97 -4.11
CA VAL A 659 -9.09 50.07 -2.95
C VAL A 659 -10.51 49.60 -2.65
N PRO A 660 -10.76 48.28 -2.56
CA PRO A 660 -12.06 47.78 -2.12
C PRO A 660 -12.25 48.04 -0.63
N ALA A 661 -13.39 48.61 -0.27
CA ALA A 661 -13.81 48.82 1.11
C ALA A 661 -15.22 48.27 1.32
N LEU A 662 -15.51 47.79 2.54
CA LEU A 662 -16.86 47.44 2.95
C LEU A 662 -17.57 48.69 3.45
N ARG A 663 -18.69 49.03 2.83
CA ARG A 663 -19.52 50.19 3.20
C ARG A 663 -20.97 49.77 3.36
N LYS A 664 -21.77 50.62 4.01
CA LYS A 664 -23.22 50.40 4.09
C LYS A 664 -23.77 50.41 2.67
N CYS A 665 -24.54 49.40 2.29
CA CYS A 665 -25.14 49.33 0.96
C CYS A 665 -26.05 50.55 0.73
N GLU A 666 -25.81 51.32 -0.33
CA GLU A 666 -26.65 52.46 -0.69
C GLU A 666 -27.80 52.05 -1.60
N GLU A 667 -28.97 52.68 -1.45
CA GLU A 667 -30.16 52.41 -2.27
C GLU A 667 -30.14 53.12 -3.64
N GLU A 668 -29.32 54.17 -3.83
CA GLU A 668 -29.34 55.01 -5.04
C GLU A 668 -27.94 55.30 -5.66
N SER A 669 -27.71 54.73 -6.85
CA SER A 669 -26.93 55.30 -7.97
C SER A 669 -25.42 55.56 -7.88
N GLY A 670 -24.69 55.13 -6.84
CA GLY A 670 -23.22 55.15 -6.86
C GLY A 670 -22.63 54.11 -7.84
N HIS A 671 -21.97 54.55 -8.92
CA HIS A 671 -21.22 53.67 -9.86
C HIS A 671 -20.10 52.86 -9.18
N GLN A 672 -19.72 53.22 -7.95
CA GLN A 672 -18.60 52.64 -7.20
C GLN A 672 -18.94 51.37 -6.40
N GLN A 673 -20.24 51.02 -6.25
CA GLN A 673 -20.70 49.85 -5.48
C GLN A 673 -21.21 48.68 -6.35
N LEU A 674 -20.96 48.72 -7.67
CA LEU A 674 -21.55 47.79 -8.65
C LEU A 674 -20.54 46.71 -9.11
N PHE A 675 -20.21 45.78 -8.22
CA PHE A 675 -19.55 44.53 -8.64
C PHE A 675 -20.59 43.58 -9.24
N LEU A 676 -20.60 43.47 -10.57
CA LEU A 676 -21.41 42.52 -11.29
C LEU A 676 -20.73 41.14 -11.24
N ALA A 677 -21.37 40.20 -10.55
CA ALA A 677 -21.13 38.79 -10.77
C ALA A 677 -21.94 38.38 -12.02
N ASN A 678 -21.30 38.32 -13.18
CA ASN A 678 -21.95 37.73 -14.35
C ASN A 678 -22.10 36.21 -14.10
N LEU A 679 -23.23 35.62 -14.53
CA LEU A 679 -23.52 34.19 -14.52
C LEU A 679 -22.45 33.34 -15.24
N THR A 680 -21.50 33.96 -15.93
CA THR A 680 -20.28 33.35 -16.50
C THR A 680 -19.15 33.11 -15.48
N GLY A 681 -19.37 33.41 -14.19
CA GLY A 681 -18.50 32.98 -13.10
C GLY A 681 -17.33 33.92 -12.78
N ARG A 682 -17.42 35.23 -13.03
CA ARG A 682 -16.38 36.23 -12.69
C ARG A 682 -16.97 37.44 -11.94
N VAL A 683 -16.17 38.06 -11.07
CA VAL A 683 -16.50 39.31 -10.37
C VAL A 683 -15.88 40.49 -11.11
N LEU A 684 -16.71 41.36 -11.66
CA LEU A 684 -16.27 42.54 -12.40
C LEU A 684 -16.86 43.80 -11.77
N LEU A 685 -16.06 44.82 -11.51
CA LEU A 685 -16.57 46.17 -11.26
C LEU A 685 -16.77 46.85 -12.62
N GLU A 686 -18.02 47.19 -12.95
CA GLU A 686 -18.36 47.84 -14.22
C GLU A 686 -18.71 49.32 -13.97
N GLY A 687 -17.85 50.22 -14.46
CA GLY A 687 -17.97 51.66 -14.17
C GLY A 687 -17.14 52.62 -15.03
N ASP A 688 -16.29 52.15 -15.93
CA ASP A 688 -15.60 52.95 -16.97
C ASP A 688 -15.24 52.02 -18.15
N ALA A 689 -14.75 52.56 -19.27
CA ALA A 689 -14.57 51.90 -20.59
C ALA A 689 -13.89 50.51 -20.67
N ALA A 690 -13.39 49.94 -19.55
CA ALA A 690 -12.92 48.56 -19.42
C ALA A 690 -13.19 48.00 -17.99
N PRO A 691 -13.56 46.72 -17.83
CA PRO A 691 -13.91 46.12 -16.53
C PRO A 691 -12.69 45.99 -15.59
N LEU A 692 -12.90 46.23 -14.30
CA LEU A 692 -11.91 46.04 -13.24
C LEU A 692 -12.13 44.69 -12.53
N HIS A 693 -11.05 43.96 -12.23
CA HIS A 693 -11.12 42.68 -11.51
C HIS A 693 -10.63 42.82 -10.07
N LEU A 694 -11.21 42.00 -9.18
CA LEU A 694 -10.85 41.89 -7.77
C LEU A 694 -10.02 40.61 -7.58
N CYS A 695 -8.77 40.75 -7.12
CA CYS A 695 -7.77 39.68 -7.18
C CYS A 695 -6.97 39.59 -5.89
N ALA A 696 -6.61 38.37 -5.50
CA ALA A 696 -5.51 38.13 -4.58
C ALA A 696 -4.20 38.58 -5.26
N GLU A 697 -3.29 39.20 -4.53
CA GLU A 697 -1.96 39.55 -5.03
C GLU A 697 -1.34 38.36 -5.76
N ALA A 698 -0.85 38.62 -6.98
CA ALA A 698 -0.18 37.60 -7.75
C ALA A 698 1.19 37.34 -7.12
N PRO A 699 1.48 36.14 -6.58
CA PRO A 699 2.87 35.77 -6.37
C PRO A 699 3.63 35.98 -7.69
N PRO A 700 4.92 36.36 -7.61
CA PRO A 700 5.81 36.39 -8.77
C PRO A 700 5.79 35.03 -9.48
N VAL A 701 6.35 34.96 -10.70
CA VAL A 701 6.51 33.68 -11.43
C VAL A 701 7.20 32.66 -10.50
N GLU A 702 6.41 31.80 -9.87
CA GLU A 702 6.88 30.83 -8.92
C GLU A 702 7.33 29.56 -9.66
N ALA A 703 8.38 28.95 -9.13
CA ALA A 703 8.78 27.63 -9.57
C ALA A 703 7.61 26.65 -9.36
N VAL A 704 7.32 25.85 -10.37
CA VAL A 704 6.40 24.70 -10.25
C VAL A 704 7.04 23.73 -9.27
N ARG A 705 6.25 23.25 -8.30
CA ARG A 705 6.73 22.33 -7.26
C ARG A 705 6.07 20.97 -7.40
N LEU A 706 6.65 19.99 -6.75
CA LEU A 706 5.94 18.75 -6.44
C LEU A 706 5.13 18.97 -5.17
N ALA A 707 3.83 18.76 -5.28
CA ALA A 707 2.92 18.76 -4.16
C ALA A 707 2.10 17.48 -4.17
N GLU A 708 1.38 17.25 -3.09
CA GLU A 708 0.45 16.14 -3.04
C GLU A 708 -0.65 16.27 -4.10
N CYS A 709 -0.98 15.18 -4.79
CA CYS A 709 -2.08 15.18 -5.76
C CYS A 709 -3.41 15.41 -5.04
N ALA A 710 -4.17 16.42 -5.48
CA ALA A 710 -5.48 16.73 -4.89
C ALA A 710 -6.49 15.60 -5.09
N THR A 711 -7.51 15.49 -4.23
CA THR A 711 -8.51 14.40 -4.33
C THR A 711 -9.98 14.85 -4.34
N GLU A 712 -10.28 16.16 -4.31
CA GLU A 712 -11.66 16.65 -4.42
C GLU A 712 -12.16 16.79 -5.87
N GLY A 713 -13.27 16.11 -6.19
CA GLY A 713 -14.02 16.32 -7.43
C GLY A 713 -13.34 15.76 -8.69
N GLN A 714 -14.11 15.54 -9.76
CA GLN A 714 -13.59 14.97 -11.01
C GLN A 714 -12.57 15.86 -11.76
N ARG A 715 -12.10 16.95 -11.15
CA ARG A 715 -11.21 17.97 -11.74
C ARG A 715 -10.02 18.23 -10.83
N ALA A 716 -8.84 18.45 -11.41
CA ALA A 716 -7.64 18.78 -10.66
C ALA A 716 -7.81 20.03 -9.79
N LYS A 717 -7.11 20.10 -8.65
CA LYS A 717 -6.94 21.35 -7.92
C LYS A 717 -6.30 22.39 -8.85
N PHE A 718 -6.70 23.63 -8.68
CA PHE A 718 -6.07 24.80 -9.29
C PHE A 718 -4.53 24.72 -9.16
N GLY A 719 -3.82 24.74 -10.29
CA GLY A 719 -2.37 24.57 -10.34
C GLY A 719 -1.86 23.17 -10.70
N GLN A 720 -2.72 22.13 -10.65
CA GLN A 720 -2.33 20.73 -10.88
C GLN A 720 -2.95 20.09 -12.15
N GLY A 721 -3.82 20.81 -12.85
CA GLY A 721 -4.53 20.31 -14.04
C GLY A 721 -3.86 20.76 -15.33
N PHE A 722 -3.08 19.88 -15.97
CA PHE A 722 -2.36 20.15 -17.20
C PHE A 722 -2.96 19.40 -18.39
N SER A 723 -3.08 20.08 -19.53
CA SER A 723 -3.43 19.49 -20.81
C SER A 723 -2.38 19.76 -21.87
N LYS A 724 -2.34 18.87 -22.87
CA LYS A 724 -1.52 19.07 -24.07
C LYS A 724 -2.26 20.02 -25.01
N LEU A 725 -1.70 21.21 -25.21
CA LEU A 725 -2.21 22.19 -26.17
C LEU A 725 -1.32 22.18 -27.44
N ASP A 726 -1.95 22.35 -28.61
CA ASP A 726 -1.27 22.48 -29.91
C ASP A 726 -0.27 21.34 -30.19
N VAL A 727 -0.72 20.09 -30.16
CA VAL A 727 0.13 18.92 -30.44
C VAL A 727 0.60 18.95 -31.90
N LYS A 728 1.91 18.95 -32.13
CA LYS A 728 2.52 18.97 -33.48
C LYS A 728 2.83 17.56 -33.98
N ALA A 729 3.10 17.46 -35.27
CA ALA A 729 3.40 16.19 -35.95
C ALA A 729 4.69 15.51 -35.42
N ASP A 730 5.62 16.28 -34.84
CA ASP A 730 6.83 15.77 -34.18
C ASP A 730 6.59 15.24 -32.76
N GLY A 731 5.33 15.26 -32.30
CA GLY A 731 4.92 14.81 -30.97
C GLY A 731 5.15 15.82 -29.84
N THR A 732 5.63 17.03 -30.15
CA THR A 732 5.74 18.10 -29.14
C THR A 732 4.39 18.76 -28.87
N SER A 733 4.18 19.20 -27.64
CA SER A 733 3.01 20.00 -27.25
C SER A 733 3.39 21.08 -26.25
N LEU A 734 2.58 22.14 -26.17
CA LEU A 734 2.56 23.01 -25.00
C LEU A 734 1.88 22.25 -23.85
N LEU A 735 2.37 22.41 -22.63
CA LEU A 735 1.71 21.89 -21.43
C LEU A 735 1.07 23.06 -20.71
N GLN A 736 -0.24 23.21 -20.89
CA GLN A 736 -1.01 24.30 -20.35
C GLN A 736 -1.74 23.86 -19.08
N ASP A 737 -1.60 24.64 -18.01
CA ASP A 737 -2.47 24.54 -16.85
C ASP A 737 -3.88 25.02 -17.26
N GLU A 738 -4.86 24.11 -17.23
CA GLU A 738 -6.22 24.36 -17.72
C GLU A 738 -6.95 25.47 -16.95
N GLU A 739 -6.59 25.69 -15.69
CA GLU A 739 -7.27 26.65 -14.83
C GLU A 739 -6.58 28.01 -14.83
N LEU A 740 -5.24 28.03 -14.90
CA LEU A 740 -4.47 29.27 -15.00
C LEU A 740 -4.35 29.81 -16.42
N GLY A 741 -4.47 28.94 -17.42
CA GLY A 741 -4.18 29.26 -18.82
C GLY A 741 -2.70 29.52 -19.11
N THR A 742 -1.81 29.26 -18.16
CA THR A 742 -0.35 29.41 -18.28
C THR A 742 0.29 28.13 -18.79
N CYS A 743 1.46 28.24 -19.43
CA CYS A 743 2.22 27.13 -19.97
C CYS A 743 3.52 26.89 -19.18
N LEU A 744 3.92 25.62 -19.10
CA LEU A 744 5.18 25.23 -18.49
C LEU A 744 6.39 25.58 -19.37
N LYS A 745 7.43 26.13 -18.76
CA LYS A 745 8.74 26.30 -19.43
C LYS A 745 9.93 26.19 -18.46
N PRO A 746 11.14 25.93 -18.97
CA PRO A 746 12.38 26.09 -18.22
C PRO A 746 12.69 27.56 -17.91
N GLN A 747 13.29 27.84 -16.74
CA GLN A 747 13.84 29.16 -16.41
C GLN A 747 15.08 29.02 -15.51
N LYS A 748 16.12 29.84 -15.76
CA LYS A 748 17.29 29.90 -14.86
C LYS A 748 16.97 30.71 -13.60
N GLN A 749 17.22 30.13 -12.42
CA GLN A 749 17.13 30.79 -11.12
C GLN A 749 18.29 30.32 -10.21
N GLY A 750 19.07 31.24 -9.64
CA GLY A 750 20.11 30.90 -8.66
C GLY A 750 21.21 29.94 -9.16
N GLY A 751 21.48 29.89 -10.47
CA GLY A 751 22.45 28.97 -11.08
C GLY A 751 21.90 27.60 -11.48
N GLN A 752 20.64 27.30 -11.17
CA GLN A 752 19.94 26.07 -11.57
C GLN A 752 18.81 26.38 -12.55
N THR A 753 18.53 25.48 -13.50
CA THR A 753 17.37 25.59 -14.38
C THR A 753 16.19 24.89 -13.70
N VAL A 754 15.14 25.64 -13.40
CA VAL A 754 13.91 25.15 -12.75
C VAL A 754 12.74 25.15 -13.72
N LEU A 755 11.68 24.42 -13.37
CA LEU A 755 10.41 24.45 -14.09
C LEU A 755 9.54 25.60 -13.56
N VAL A 756 9.00 26.44 -14.44
CA VAL A 756 8.08 27.53 -14.06
C VAL A 756 6.80 27.48 -14.88
N SER A 757 5.76 28.13 -14.37
CA SER A 757 4.49 28.35 -15.06
C SER A 757 4.38 29.83 -15.44
N ALA A 758 4.20 30.12 -16.73
CA ALA A 758 4.18 31.49 -17.24
C ALA A 758 3.14 31.65 -18.37
N GLU A 759 2.80 32.88 -18.76
CA GLU A 759 1.85 33.14 -19.83
C GLU A 759 2.28 32.41 -21.12
N CYS A 760 1.36 31.65 -21.73
CA CYS A 760 1.65 30.85 -22.91
C CYS A 760 2.17 31.74 -24.07
N PRO A 761 3.11 31.24 -24.89
CA PRO A 761 3.78 32.06 -25.88
C PRO A 761 2.83 32.46 -27.01
N SER A 762 2.91 33.72 -27.45
CA SER A 762 2.20 34.18 -28.67
C SER A 762 2.67 33.43 -29.91
N ASN A 763 3.97 33.09 -29.97
CA ASN A 763 4.52 32.19 -30.97
C ASN A 763 4.44 30.74 -30.48
N GLN A 764 3.42 30.02 -30.91
CA GLN A 764 3.23 28.61 -30.54
C GLN A 764 4.34 27.68 -31.06
N HIS A 765 5.23 28.12 -31.95
CA HIS A 765 6.34 27.29 -32.48
C HIS A 765 7.64 27.41 -31.68
N ASP A 766 7.66 28.25 -30.63
CA ASP A 766 8.86 28.45 -29.82
C ASP A 766 9.27 27.16 -29.08
N PRO A 767 10.43 26.56 -29.40
CA PRO A 767 10.85 25.28 -28.83
C PRO A 767 11.12 25.35 -27.31
N GLU A 768 11.36 26.54 -26.74
CA GLU A 768 11.58 26.66 -25.28
C GLU A 768 10.34 26.27 -24.46
N TRP A 769 9.15 26.40 -25.06
CA TRP A 769 7.87 26.13 -24.40
C TRP A 769 7.29 24.75 -24.70
N ARG A 770 7.96 23.99 -25.57
CA ARG A 770 7.43 22.74 -26.11
C ARG A 770 8.04 21.53 -25.43
N TRP A 771 7.21 20.53 -25.20
CA TRP A 771 7.56 19.34 -24.44
C TRP A 771 7.21 18.07 -25.22
N HIS A 772 8.12 17.10 -25.20
CA HIS A 772 7.84 15.71 -25.51
C HIS A 772 7.46 14.99 -24.21
N HIS A 773 6.39 14.21 -24.25
CA HIS A 773 6.03 13.31 -23.16
C HIS A 773 6.12 11.88 -23.67
N ASP A 774 7.11 11.12 -23.17
CA ASP A 774 7.30 9.72 -23.53
C ASP A 774 6.27 8.84 -22.80
N PRO A 775 5.38 8.14 -23.52
CA PRO A 775 4.38 7.26 -22.88
C PRO A 775 4.99 6.01 -22.23
N VAL A 776 6.22 5.60 -22.60
CA VAL A 776 6.87 4.40 -22.06
C VAL A 776 7.67 4.74 -20.80
N GLY A 777 8.59 5.69 -20.89
CA GLY A 777 9.42 6.13 -19.76
C GLY A 777 8.77 7.14 -18.84
N GLY A 778 7.69 7.80 -19.29
CA GLY A 778 7.03 8.90 -18.56
C GLY A 778 7.83 10.20 -18.55
N GLN A 779 8.87 10.34 -19.38
CA GLN A 779 9.77 11.48 -19.33
C GLN A 779 9.13 12.72 -19.98
N LEU A 780 9.23 13.87 -19.29
CA LEU A 780 8.89 15.18 -19.81
C LEU A 780 10.16 15.88 -20.30
N ARG A 781 10.40 15.84 -21.60
CA ARG A 781 11.62 16.37 -22.23
C ARG A 781 11.35 17.67 -22.96
N ASN A 782 12.10 18.72 -22.65
CA ASN A 782 11.97 20.02 -23.31
C ASN A 782 12.58 19.99 -24.73
N ALA A 783 11.91 20.61 -25.71
CA ALA A 783 12.30 20.56 -27.11
C ALA A 783 13.53 21.44 -27.44
N ALA A 784 13.74 22.56 -26.75
CA ALA A 784 14.91 23.42 -26.96
C ALA A 784 16.17 22.88 -26.27
N LEU A 785 16.02 22.37 -25.04
CA LEU A 785 17.16 21.97 -24.20
C LEU A 785 17.56 20.50 -24.36
N ASP A 786 16.68 19.65 -24.91
CA ASP A 786 16.82 18.19 -24.92
C ASP A 786 17.11 17.59 -23.52
N MET A 787 16.55 18.23 -22.49
CA MET A 787 16.67 17.84 -21.09
C MET A 787 15.31 17.54 -20.47
N CYS A 788 15.30 16.72 -19.42
CA CYS A 788 14.11 16.21 -18.77
C CYS A 788 13.80 16.95 -17.47
N VAL A 789 12.51 17.04 -17.13
CA VAL A 789 12.08 17.42 -15.79
C VAL A 789 12.54 16.35 -14.80
N ASP A 790 13.16 16.77 -13.71
CA ASP A 790 13.66 15.91 -12.63
C ASP A 790 13.12 16.39 -11.27
N ALA A 791 12.66 15.43 -10.46
CA ALA A 791 12.07 15.67 -9.15
C ALA A 791 13.05 16.20 -8.10
N ASN A 792 14.38 16.15 -8.35
CA ASN A 792 15.43 16.64 -7.45
C ASN A 792 15.28 16.14 -6.00
N ASP A 793 14.79 16.98 -5.09
CA ASP A 793 14.57 16.73 -3.66
C ASP A 793 13.12 16.37 -3.31
N PHE A 794 12.31 16.06 -4.32
CA PHE A 794 10.87 15.76 -4.25
C PHE A 794 9.99 16.95 -3.83
N HIS A 795 10.54 18.18 -3.90
CA HIS A 795 9.80 19.42 -3.66
C HIS A 795 10.03 20.42 -4.80
N THR A 796 11.30 20.65 -5.17
CA THR A 796 11.70 21.64 -6.17
C THR A 796 12.07 20.96 -7.49
N LEU A 797 11.33 21.23 -8.56
CA LEU A 797 11.61 20.63 -9.87
C LEU A 797 12.76 21.32 -10.60
N ILE A 798 13.65 20.52 -11.17
CA ILE A 798 14.80 20.99 -11.93
C ILE A 798 14.77 20.42 -13.34
N ILE A 799 15.52 21.06 -14.25
CA ILE A 799 15.76 20.53 -15.60
C ILE A 799 17.15 19.89 -15.61
N TYR A 800 17.20 18.59 -15.93
CA TYR A 800 18.38 17.75 -15.81
C TYR A 800 18.56 16.85 -17.04
N PRO A 801 19.78 16.37 -17.37
CA PRO A 801 19.98 15.38 -18.43
C PRO A 801 19.03 14.19 -18.32
N CYS A 802 18.45 13.78 -19.44
CA CYS A 802 17.53 12.65 -19.48
C CYS A 802 18.29 11.34 -19.22
N TYR A 803 17.82 10.54 -18.25
CA TYR A 803 18.24 9.15 -18.12
C TYR A 803 17.60 8.30 -19.23
N ALA A 804 18.06 7.07 -19.41
CA ALA A 804 17.35 6.15 -20.30
C ALA A 804 15.89 5.93 -19.80
N PRO A 805 14.90 5.87 -20.70
CA PRO A 805 13.49 5.74 -20.34
C PRO A 805 13.25 4.63 -19.30
N GLY A 806 12.57 4.99 -18.20
CA GLY A 806 12.24 4.06 -17.11
C GLY A 806 13.37 3.72 -16.12
N GLN A 807 14.62 4.18 -16.35
CA GLN A 807 15.74 3.91 -15.44
C GLN A 807 15.77 4.80 -14.19
N ASN A 808 15.23 6.02 -14.27
CA ASN A 808 15.21 6.95 -13.14
C ASN A 808 13.78 7.42 -12.82
N LEU A 809 13.33 7.11 -11.62
CA LEU A 809 12.00 7.44 -11.12
C LEU A 809 11.77 8.95 -10.97
N LYS A 810 12.83 9.72 -10.69
CA LYS A 810 12.72 11.19 -10.57
C LYS A 810 12.35 11.89 -11.88
N GLN A 811 12.43 11.18 -13.01
CA GLN A 811 12.06 11.68 -14.33
C GLN A 811 10.80 11.02 -14.88
N ARG A 812 10.05 10.25 -14.07
CA ARG A 812 8.86 9.54 -14.50
C ARG A 812 7.61 10.31 -14.11
N TYR A 813 6.86 10.79 -15.10
CA TYR A 813 5.60 11.52 -14.94
C TYR A 813 4.51 10.90 -15.82
N LEU A 814 3.38 10.59 -15.22
CA LEU A 814 2.19 10.09 -15.89
C LEU A 814 1.22 11.24 -16.08
N LEU A 815 0.91 11.58 -17.34
CA LEU A 815 -0.20 12.47 -17.63
C LEU A 815 -1.50 11.69 -17.52
N ARG A 816 -2.25 11.93 -16.44
CA ARG A 816 -3.54 11.29 -16.15
C ARG A 816 -4.65 11.93 -16.97
N SER A 817 -5.76 11.20 -17.15
CA SER A 817 -6.93 11.69 -17.88
C SER A 817 -7.66 12.86 -17.20
N ASN A 818 -7.44 13.07 -15.91
CA ASN A 818 -7.93 14.22 -15.14
C ASN A 818 -6.96 15.42 -15.18
N GLY A 819 -5.93 15.38 -16.04
CA GLY A 819 -4.97 16.46 -16.24
C GLY A 819 -3.73 16.40 -15.34
N TRP A 820 -3.63 15.47 -14.39
CA TRP A 820 -2.47 15.46 -13.50
C TRP A 820 -1.20 15.02 -14.21
N LEU A 821 -0.12 15.78 -14.03
CA LEU A 821 1.23 15.28 -14.26
C LEU A 821 1.73 14.66 -12.95
N GLU A 822 1.40 13.38 -12.77
CA GLU A 822 1.67 12.62 -11.56
C GLU A 822 3.03 11.92 -11.65
N MET A 823 3.91 12.23 -10.71
CA MET A 823 5.04 11.36 -10.39
C MET A 823 4.51 10.16 -9.59
N PRO A 824 4.61 8.93 -10.13
CA PRO A 824 4.02 7.76 -9.50
C PRO A 824 4.77 7.40 -8.21
N ARG A 825 4.06 6.68 -7.33
CA ARG A 825 4.64 6.10 -6.10
C ARG A 825 5.87 5.25 -6.45
N SER A 826 6.90 5.30 -5.62
CA SER A 826 8.11 4.52 -5.86
C SER A 826 8.86 4.16 -4.57
N TRP A 827 9.93 3.36 -4.69
CA TRP A 827 10.74 2.87 -3.57
C TRP A 827 12.22 2.97 -3.89
N ALA A 828 13.08 3.09 -2.87
CA ALA A 828 14.53 2.98 -3.07
C ALA A 828 14.98 1.52 -3.26
N ASP A 829 16.20 1.35 -3.76
CA ASP A 829 16.82 0.09 -4.21
C ASP A 829 16.91 -1.03 -3.15
N ASN A 830 16.57 -0.75 -1.89
CA ASN A 830 16.54 -1.72 -0.81
C ASN A 830 15.12 -2.10 -0.34
N GLY A 831 14.08 -1.59 -1.00
CA GLY A 831 12.68 -1.84 -0.65
C GLY A 831 12.22 -1.26 0.70
N ARG A 832 13.03 -0.43 1.37
CA ARG A 832 12.74 0.12 2.70
C ARG A 832 12.34 1.59 2.70
N LEU A 833 12.70 2.37 1.67
CA LEU A 833 12.36 3.79 1.57
C LEU A 833 11.19 3.97 0.60
N ARG A 834 10.13 4.62 1.05
CA ARG A 834 8.85 4.82 0.34
C ARG A 834 8.72 6.23 -0.20
N TYR A 835 8.42 6.44 -1.47
CA TYR A 835 8.08 7.75 -2.04
C TYR A 835 6.59 7.78 -2.40
N PRO A 836 5.80 8.72 -1.83
CA PRO A 836 4.39 8.88 -2.16
C PRO A 836 4.22 9.43 -3.59
N ALA A 837 3.01 9.30 -4.15
CA ALA A 837 2.70 9.95 -5.41
C ALA A 837 2.58 11.47 -5.19
N GLN A 838 3.12 12.24 -6.12
CA GLN A 838 3.08 13.69 -6.10
C GLN A 838 2.72 14.21 -7.49
N CYS A 839 2.08 15.36 -7.55
CA CYS A 839 1.69 16.01 -8.79
C CYS A 839 2.46 17.31 -8.95
N LEU A 840 2.74 17.68 -10.20
CA LEU A 840 3.19 19.04 -10.51
C LEU A 840 2.11 20.02 -10.03
N ASP A 841 2.53 21.05 -9.32
CA ASP A 841 1.66 22.12 -8.81
C ASP A 841 2.30 23.47 -9.13
N SER A 842 1.62 24.24 -9.97
CA SER A 842 2.02 25.58 -10.38
C SER A 842 1.49 26.67 -9.43
N GLN A 843 0.63 26.31 -8.47
CA GLN A 843 0.15 27.16 -7.38
C GLN A 843 0.15 26.36 -6.05
N PRO A 844 1.34 25.95 -5.58
CA PRO A 844 1.45 25.22 -4.33
C PRO A 844 1.00 26.13 -3.18
N ILE A 845 0.06 25.66 -2.37
CA ILE A 845 -0.31 26.36 -1.13
C ILE A 845 0.88 26.21 -0.20
N ALA A 846 1.46 27.32 0.24
CA ALA A 846 2.58 27.32 1.17
C ALA A 846 2.17 26.54 2.43
N PRO A 847 2.90 25.46 2.78
CA PRO A 847 2.53 24.65 3.93
C PRO A 847 2.67 25.48 5.20
N LEU A 848 1.68 25.36 6.09
CA LEU A 848 1.69 26.09 7.34
C LEU A 848 2.39 25.24 8.41
N GLY A 849 3.40 25.81 9.05
CA GLY A 849 4.10 25.17 10.15
C GLY A 849 3.19 24.95 11.37
N LEU A 850 3.60 24.06 12.26
CA LEU A 850 2.86 23.71 13.46
C LEU A 850 3.69 24.00 14.72
N THR A 851 3.00 24.40 15.78
CA THR A 851 3.56 24.63 17.12
C THR A 851 2.69 23.97 18.17
N VAL A 852 3.28 23.56 19.29
CA VAL A 852 2.55 23.19 20.49
C VAL A 852 2.57 24.40 21.40
N GLU A 853 1.43 25.05 21.60
CA GLU A 853 1.31 26.26 22.45
C GLU A 853 0.45 25.98 23.70
N ASP A 854 0.29 26.98 24.58
CA ASP A 854 -0.63 26.86 25.70
C ASP A 854 -2.07 26.62 25.20
N CYS A 855 -2.74 25.61 25.76
CA CYS A 855 -4.08 25.25 25.32
C CYS A 855 -5.12 26.37 25.43
N ARG A 856 -4.99 27.29 26.40
CA ARG A 856 -5.91 28.42 26.52
C ARG A 856 -5.67 29.45 25.43
N GLU A 857 -4.41 29.67 25.06
CA GLU A 857 -4.05 30.56 23.95
C GLU A 857 -4.50 29.98 22.60
N ALA A 858 -4.28 28.69 22.36
CA ALA A 858 -4.81 28.01 21.16
C ALA A 858 -6.33 28.16 21.04
N GLN A 859 -7.05 27.98 22.16
CA GLN A 859 -8.50 28.15 22.21
C GLN A 859 -8.95 29.59 21.97
N LYS A 860 -8.28 30.58 22.56
CA LYS A 860 -8.55 32.01 22.29
C LYS A 860 -8.34 32.35 20.82
N SER A 861 -7.32 31.75 20.19
CA SER A 861 -7.03 31.88 18.77
C SER A 861 -8.01 31.13 17.87
N GLY A 862 -8.97 30.40 18.45
CA GLY A 862 -10.02 29.66 17.72
C GLY A 862 -9.54 28.35 17.11
N VAL A 863 -8.38 27.82 17.54
CA VAL A 863 -7.84 26.56 17.04
C VAL A 863 -8.74 25.41 17.47
N SER A 864 -9.17 24.60 16.49
CA SER A 864 -9.96 23.41 16.76
C SER A 864 -9.73 22.37 15.66
N TRP A 865 -9.62 21.11 16.05
CA TRP A 865 -9.31 19.98 15.20
C TRP A 865 -10.49 19.03 15.11
N GLU A 866 -10.58 18.33 13.98
CA GLU A 866 -11.55 17.25 13.78
C GLU A 866 -10.98 16.09 12.98
N ARG A 867 -11.64 14.94 13.12
CA ARG A 867 -11.39 13.76 12.30
C ARG A 867 -12.21 13.89 11.01
N ALA A 868 -11.55 14.10 9.89
CA ALA A 868 -12.18 14.08 8.57
C ALA A 868 -12.06 12.68 7.96
N TRP A 869 -13.13 12.25 7.27
CA TRP A 869 -13.22 10.98 6.54
C TRP A 869 -12.73 9.74 7.31
N PRO A 870 -13.27 9.45 8.51
CA PRO A 870 -12.89 8.26 9.24
C PRO A 870 -13.31 7.00 8.49
N GLU A 871 -12.39 6.04 8.40
CA GLU A 871 -12.64 4.72 7.83
C GLU A 871 -12.05 3.63 8.72
N VAL A 872 -12.58 2.41 8.58
CA VAL A 872 -12.02 1.22 9.23
C VAL A 872 -11.03 0.59 8.26
N PRO A 873 -9.73 0.46 8.60
CA PRO A 873 -8.75 -0.11 7.69
C PRO A 873 -9.04 -1.60 7.44
N LEU A 874 -8.64 -2.09 6.26
CA LEU A 874 -8.90 -3.46 5.81
C LEU A 874 -8.43 -4.51 6.82
N GLU A 875 -7.28 -4.29 7.44
CA GLU A 875 -6.65 -5.17 8.41
C GLU A 875 -7.53 -5.38 9.64
N THR A 876 -8.18 -4.31 10.11
CA THR A 876 -9.13 -4.34 11.22
C THR A 876 -10.44 -5.01 10.81
N GLN A 877 -10.92 -4.76 9.59
CA GLN A 877 -12.13 -5.43 9.07
C GLN A 877 -11.94 -6.95 9.00
N LEU A 878 -10.81 -7.40 8.45
CA LEU A 878 -10.46 -8.81 8.34
C LEU A 878 -10.33 -9.48 9.71
N TRP A 879 -9.72 -8.79 10.69
CA TRP A 879 -9.59 -9.31 12.04
C TRP A 879 -10.94 -9.50 12.72
N ARG A 880 -11.80 -8.45 12.70
CA ARG A 880 -13.16 -8.50 13.25
C ARG A 880 -13.97 -9.64 12.64
N LYS A 881 -13.90 -9.82 11.32
CA LYS A 881 -14.57 -10.92 10.61
C LYS A 881 -14.08 -12.30 11.07
N ALA A 882 -12.77 -12.47 11.25
CA ALA A 882 -12.19 -13.73 11.67
C ALA A 882 -12.53 -14.08 13.14
N VAL A 883 -12.44 -13.11 14.05
CA VAL A 883 -12.78 -13.30 15.46
C VAL A 883 -14.27 -13.60 15.65
N ALA A 884 -15.16 -12.91 14.92
CA ALA A 884 -16.59 -13.17 14.96
C ALA A 884 -16.92 -14.64 14.60
N LYS A 885 -16.29 -15.17 13.54
CA LYS A 885 -16.43 -16.57 13.12
C LYS A 885 -16.00 -17.55 14.21
N ASN A 886 -14.89 -17.28 14.90
CA ASN A 886 -14.41 -18.13 16.00
C ASN A 886 -15.34 -18.06 17.23
N SER A 887 -15.89 -16.88 17.55
CA SER A 887 -16.84 -16.71 18.67
C SER A 887 -18.18 -17.44 18.44
N PHE A 888 -18.57 -17.63 17.18
CA PHE A 888 -19.76 -18.40 16.81
C PHE A 888 -19.49 -19.91 16.96
N LEU A 889 -18.33 -20.38 16.49
CA LEU A 889 -17.92 -21.78 16.62
C LEU A 889 -17.75 -22.20 18.09
N ASN A 890 -17.15 -21.35 18.93
CA ASN A 890 -16.98 -21.61 20.36
C ASN A 890 -18.27 -21.53 21.19
N ARG A 891 -19.35 -20.94 20.66
CA ARG A 891 -20.68 -20.97 21.30
C ARG A 891 -21.51 -22.20 20.91
N TYR A 892 -21.08 -22.89 19.85
CA TYR A 892 -21.75 -24.09 19.32
C TYR A 892 -21.08 -25.40 19.79
N GLN A 893 -19.82 -25.33 20.20
CA GLN A 893 -19.09 -26.37 20.95
C GLN A 893 -19.36 -26.20 22.44
#